data_AF-A0AAW7FWS3-F1
#
_entry.id   AF-A0AAW7FWS3-F1
#
_cell.length_a   1.000
_cell.length_b   1.000
_cell.length_c   1.000
_cell.angle_alpha   90.00
_cell.angle_beta   90.00
_cell.angle_gamma   90.00
#
_symmetry.space_group_name_H-M   'P 1'
#
loop_
_entity.id
_entity.type
_entity.pdbx_description
1 polymer ?
#
loop_
_entity_poly.entity_id
_entity_poly.type
_entity_poly.pdbx_seq_one_letter_code
_entity_poly.pdbx_strand_id
1 'polypeptide(L)'
;MMKRNLNTSYRLVWNEVLGAFVVVSELAKAKGKRSTAVLALAVAGLVASPAALADDAPGNTRTVAAGEVVNGAVIGNHDSQIVFGKTNNTVINTGLEFGADNDDNSGGQWVQTGGVANQTTINNSGLQGVLAGGSATDTTVNSGGGQSVHGQASDTTLDGGTQWVHSGGITSGTIINKDGAQLVKAGAQATGSVVNTGAQGGPDAENNDGQWVAGTATDTTINNDGRQTIATGGLATGTVIKAGGDQSVHGSANTTRLDGGYQYVHAGASASDTVINAGGWQVVKSGATADNTTVNADGKLQVGAGGNATNVTQNAGGALVTNTSATVSGTNSLGNFSVDAANASATNVLLENGGRLDVLGNGSADTTTVNQGGILAVATGGKAQNIVMHDGGVLIADTGATVSGTNTSGAFGIDGATGKASNLRLDNGSQFTVLGNGSADNTAVGAGSTLNVAQGGTLTGTTSFGDGASLTGNAINSGQLHFSTGNGQNAVISGSVSGGGQMLKDGDGTLTVSNGTLSQSQVNLNQGTLALNNAIINSDIIAQSGTQVRLTGNSVMNGAIDPTDVTLDSGARWNIQRGAAVKSVLDNLDNAGTISFAPAPANSPFVPETLTVTNLTGRNGTINLSIRLDDPTFPTDMLVIDGGQATGKTWLNFT
;
A
#
# COMPACT_ATOMS: atom_id res chain seq x y z
N MET A 1 13.08 -22.65 35.09
CA MET A 1 12.19 -23.08 36.20
C MET A 1 11.87 -21.84 37.05
N MET A 2 10.74 -21.18 36.80
CA MET A 2 10.20 -20.08 37.61
C MET A 2 8.75 -20.44 37.95
N LYS A 3 8.49 -20.70 39.23
CA LYS A 3 7.16 -21.04 39.76
C LYS A 3 6.30 -19.77 39.78
N ARG A 4 5.23 -19.75 38.97
CA ARG A 4 4.12 -18.80 39.13
C ARG A 4 3.25 -19.28 40.29
N ASN A 5 3.28 -18.57 41.41
CA ASN A 5 2.30 -18.73 42.48
C ASN A 5 0.95 -18.20 41.97
N LEU A 6 -0.01 -19.09 41.72
CA LEU A 6 -1.41 -18.74 41.53
C LEU A 6 -2.03 -18.61 42.92
N ASN A 7 -2.38 -17.38 43.32
CA ASN A 7 -3.34 -17.16 44.39
C ASN A 7 -4.72 -17.57 43.84
N THR A 8 -5.19 -18.76 44.17
CA THR A 8 -6.57 -19.18 43.87
C THR A 8 -7.34 -19.31 45.18
N SER A 9 -8.13 -18.29 45.49
CA SER A 9 -9.23 -18.41 46.45
C SER A 9 -10.44 -18.98 45.71
N TYR A 10 -11.04 -20.05 46.24
CA TYR A 10 -12.22 -20.70 45.66
C TYR A 10 -13.43 -20.48 46.55
N ARG A 11 -14.62 -20.29 45.95
CA ARG A 11 -15.91 -20.36 46.65
C ARG A 11 -16.63 -21.65 46.27
N LEU A 12 -17.18 -22.32 47.28
CA LEU A 12 -18.07 -23.47 47.13
C LEU A 12 -19.51 -22.97 47.14
N VAL A 13 -20.27 -23.28 46.09
CA VAL A 13 -21.69 -22.95 45.98
C VAL A 13 -22.49 -24.24 45.84
N TRP A 14 -23.58 -24.36 46.58
CA TRP A 14 -24.50 -25.50 46.51
C TRP A 14 -25.25 -25.50 45.17
N ASN A 15 -25.20 -26.59 44.41
CA ASN A 15 -25.93 -26.76 43.17
C ASN A 15 -27.12 -27.72 43.38
N GLU A 16 -28.34 -27.19 43.28
CA GLU A 16 -29.61 -27.91 43.50
C GLU A 16 -29.87 -29.01 42.46
N VAL A 17 -29.37 -28.86 41.22
CA VAL A 17 -29.55 -29.85 40.14
C VAL A 17 -28.65 -31.08 40.34
N LEU A 18 -27.50 -30.90 40.98
CA LEU A 18 -26.49 -31.97 41.19
C LEU A 18 -26.41 -32.47 42.63
N GLY A 19 -27.09 -31.83 43.59
CA GLY A 19 -27.10 -32.21 45.00
C GLY A 19 -25.74 -32.15 45.68
N ALA A 20 -24.85 -31.25 45.24
CA ALA A 20 -23.47 -31.15 45.75
C ALA A 20 -22.91 -29.72 45.74
N PHE A 21 -21.89 -29.46 46.55
CA PHE A 21 -21.11 -28.22 46.50
C PHE A 21 -20.14 -28.23 45.31
N VAL A 22 -20.23 -27.21 44.45
CA VAL A 22 -19.38 -27.07 43.26
C VAL A 22 -18.44 -25.89 43.44
N VAL A 23 -17.18 -26.04 43.01
CA VAL A 23 -16.15 -25.00 43.06
C VAL A 23 -16.31 -24.06 41.87
N VAL A 24 -16.43 -22.75 42.14
CA VAL A 24 -16.45 -21.71 41.10
C VAL A 24 -15.20 -20.82 41.22
N SER A 25 -14.51 -20.63 40.09
CA SER A 25 -13.31 -19.78 39.99
C SER A 25 -13.73 -18.33 39.70
N GLU A 26 -13.41 -17.39 40.59
CA GLU A 26 -13.57 -15.95 40.32
C GLU A 26 -12.40 -15.42 39.47
N LEU A 27 -12.71 -14.79 38.33
CA LEU A 27 -11.73 -14.08 37.50
C LEU A 27 -11.33 -12.77 38.21
N ALA A 28 -10.12 -12.72 38.76
CA ALA A 28 -9.59 -11.50 39.38
C ALA A 28 -9.40 -10.38 38.32
N LYS A 29 -10.12 -9.27 38.47
CA LYS A 29 -9.96 -8.05 37.63
C LYS A 29 -8.80 -7.18 38.13
N ALA A 30 -7.85 -6.86 37.24
CA ALA A 30 -6.95 -5.72 37.36
C ALA A 30 -7.30 -4.65 36.29
N LYS A 31 -7.24 -3.38 36.69
CA LYS A 31 -7.84 -2.19 36.05
C LYS A 31 -7.16 -1.71 34.76
N GLY A 32 -7.96 -1.31 33.77
CA GLY A 32 -7.62 -0.39 32.66
C GLY A 32 -8.74 -0.28 31.61
N LYS A 33 -9.40 0.89 31.49
CA LYS A 33 -10.52 1.24 30.57
C LYS A 33 -10.14 1.05 29.08
N ARG A 34 -10.98 0.74 28.07
CA ARG A 34 -12.44 0.62 27.83
C ARG A 34 -12.68 -0.53 26.82
N SER A 35 -13.84 -1.18 26.88
CA SER A 35 -14.65 -1.53 25.70
C SER A 35 -16.04 -1.94 26.20
N THR A 36 -17.07 -1.29 25.67
CA THR A 36 -18.49 -1.57 25.89
C THR A 36 -18.82 -2.96 25.36
N ALA A 37 -18.57 -3.98 26.19
CA ALA A 37 -19.19 -5.28 26.03
C ALA A 37 -20.64 -5.14 26.48
N VAL A 38 -21.56 -5.33 25.54
CA VAL A 38 -22.97 -5.63 25.83
C VAL A 38 -22.98 -6.82 26.78
N LEU A 39 -23.21 -6.52 28.05
CA LEU A 39 -23.43 -7.53 29.06
C LEU A 39 -24.83 -8.06 28.78
N ALA A 40 -24.93 -9.18 28.06
CA ALA A 40 -26.14 -10.00 27.99
C ALA A 40 -26.46 -10.50 29.40
N LEU A 41 -27.06 -9.62 30.20
CA LEU A 41 -27.70 -9.92 31.46
C LEU A 41 -29.05 -10.54 31.11
N ALA A 42 -29.07 -11.87 30.97
CA ALA A 42 -30.28 -12.64 31.22
C ALA A 42 -30.59 -12.53 32.72
N VAL A 43 -31.21 -11.41 33.13
CA VAL A 43 -31.91 -11.35 34.40
C VAL A 43 -33.22 -12.06 34.19
N ALA A 44 -33.27 -13.33 34.62
CA ALA A 44 -34.51 -13.97 34.99
C ALA A 44 -35.08 -13.23 36.21
N GLY A 45 -35.73 -12.09 35.96
CA GLY A 45 -36.55 -11.36 36.91
C GLY A 45 -37.92 -12.03 36.99
N LEU A 46 -37.98 -13.09 37.79
CA LEU A 46 -39.18 -13.90 38.00
C LEU A 46 -40.10 -13.18 39.00
N VAL A 47 -41.10 -12.43 38.52
CA VAL A 47 -42.45 -12.34 39.14
C VAL A 47 -43.45 -11.65 38.21
N ALA A 48 -44.02 -12.43 37.31
CA ALA A 48 -45.43 -12.45 36.94
C ALA A 48 -45.60 -13.73 36.09
N SER A 49 -46.59 -14.56 36.40
CA SER A 49 -46.81 -15.89 35.84
C SER A 49 -46.43 -15.97 34.35
N PRO A 50 -45.44 -16.79 33.94
CA PRO A 50 -45.18 -16.97 32.53
C PRO A 50 -46.44 -17.62 31.95
N ALA A 51 -47.05 -16.94 30.99
CA ALA A 51 -47.90 -17.63 30.03
C ALA A 51 -46.99 -18.49 29.14
N ALA A 52 -46.39 -19.51 29.73
CA ALA A 52 -45.69 -20.54 28.99
C ALA A 52 -46.76 -21.31 28.24
N LEU A 53 -46.56 -21.51 26.93
CA LEU A 53 -47.26 -22.55 26.17
C LEU A 53 -46.65 -23.94 26.45
N ALA A 54 -45.90 -24.07 27.55
CA ALA A 54 -45.09 -25.25 27.84
C ALA A 54 -45.93 -26.33 28.56
N ASP A 55 -46.57 -27.19 27.77
CA ASP A 55 -46.70 -28.66 27.93
C ASP A 55 -47.76 -29.22 26.95
N ASP A 56 -47.79 -28.74 25.70
CA ASP A 56 -48.79 -29.13 24.72
C ASP A 56 -48.16 -29.65 23.41
N ALA A 57 -48.95 -30.37 22.62
CA ALA A 57 -48.56 -30.87 21.30
C ALA A 57 -48.00 -29.74 20.40
N PRO A 58 -47.03 -30.01 19.53
CA PRO A 58 -46.44 -28.98 18.66
C PRO A 58 -47.49 -28.24 17.83
N GLY A 59 -47.31 -26.94 17.63
CA GLY A 59 -48.12 -26.13 16.71
C GLY A 59 -49.30 -25.39 17.33
N ASN A 60 -49.28 -25.09 18.63
CA ASN A 60 -50.38 -24.35 19.25
C ASN A 60 -50.43 -22.90 18.80
N THR A 61 -51.61 -22.31 18.75
CA THR A 61 -51.78 -20.90 18.39
C THR A 61 -52.39 -20.10 19.53
N ARG A 62 -51.66 -19.09 20.02
CA ARG A 62 -52.16 -18.10 20.98
C ARG A 62 -52.48 -16.79 20.26
N THR A 63 -53.72 -16.32 20.37
CA THR A 63 -54.09 -14.98 19.91
C THR A 63 -54.02 -13.99 21.07
N VAL A 64 -53.35 -12.84 20.86
CA VAL A 64 -53.37 -11.67 21.75
C VAL A 64 -54.35 -10.67 21.14
N ALA A 65 -55.53 -10.55 21.75
CA ALA A 65 -56.62 -9.74 21.21
C ALA A 65 -56.32 -8.23 21.28
N ALA A 66 -57.02 -7.41 20.48
CA ALA A 66 -56.91 -5.96 20.57
C ALA A 66 -57.21 -5.48 22.01
N GLY A 67 -56.32 -4.63 22.56
CA GLY A 67 -56.40 -4.15 23.94
C GLY A 67 -55.81 -5.10 25.00
N GLU A 68 -55.52 -6.36 24.65
CA GLU A 68 -54.77 -7.28 25.51
C GLU A 68 -53.29 -6.91 25.55
N VAL A 69 -52.67 -7.04 26.72
CA VAL A 69 -51.22 -6.90 26.91
C VAL A 69 -50.66 -8.19 27.49
N VAL A 70 -49.74 -8.83 26.79
CA VAL A 70 -49.03 -10.03 27.26
C VAL A 70 -47.57 -9.70 27.53
N ASN A 71 -47.02 -10.18 28.65
CA ASN A 71 -45.64 -9.94 29.03
C ASN A 71 -44.90 -11.27 29.21
N GLY A 72 -43.67 -11.36 28.70
CA GLY A 72 -42.75 -12.47 28.99
C GLY A 72 -43.16 -13.82 28.38
N ALA A 73 -43.89 -13.81 27.26
CA ALA A 73 -44.26 -15.04 26.56
C ALA A 73 -43.01 -15.73 25.99
N VAL A 74 -42.95 -17.06 26.05
CA VAL A 74 -41.91 -17.87 25.40
C VAL A 74 -42.58 -18.75 24.36
N ILE A 75 -42.17 -18.62 23.10
CA ILE A 75 -42.72 -19.36 21.95
C ILE A 75 -41.68 -20.40 21.51
N GLY A 76 -42.09 -21.67 21.44
CA GLY A 76 -41.25 -22.80 21.01
C GLY A 76 -42.11 -23.90 20.37
N ASN A 77 -41.50 -25.01 19.94
CA ASN A 77 -42.21 -26.21 19.48
C ASN A 77 -43.24 -25.98 18.34
N HIS A 78 -42.89 -25.15 17.36
CA HIS A 78 -43.76 -24.72 16.25
C HIS A 78 -45.00 -23.92 16.68
N ASP A 79 -45.08 -23.47 17.94
CA ASP A 79 -46.18 -22.64 18.41
C ASP A 79 -46.18 -21.26 17.74
N SER A 80 -47.37 -20.72 17.53
CA SER A 80 -47.64 -19.41 16.94
C SER A 80 -48.27 -18.45 17.94
N GLN A 81 -47.82 -17.20 17.97
CA GLN A 81 -48.50 -16.10 18.66
C GLN A 81 -48.99 -15.06 17.66
N ILE A 82 -50.30 -14.91 17.53
CA ILE A 82 -50.95 -13.92 16.66
C ILE A 82 -51.26 -12.67 17.48
N VAL A 83 -50.69 -11.51 17.14
CA VAL A 83 -50.75 -10.30 17.97
C VAL A 83 -51.57 -9.20 17.29
N PHE A 84 -52.79 -8.96 17.78
CA PHE A 84 -53.60 -7.76 17.48
C PHE A 84 -53.53 -6.71 18.60
N GLY A 85 -53.18 -7.13 19.82
CA GLY A 85 -52.95 -6.26 20.98
C GLY A 85 -51.48 -5.88 21.15
N LYS A 86 -50.96 -5.98 22.38
CA LYS A 86 -49.57 -5.65 22.70
C LYS A 86 -48.84 -6.82 23.35
N THR A 87 -47.59 -7.03 22.98
CA THR A 87 -46.68 -7.97 23.65
C THR A 87 -45.41 -7.26 24.09
N ASN A 88 -44.90 -7.61 25.28
CA ASN A 88 -43.60 -7.13 25.75
C ASN A 88 -42.71 -8.30 26.17
N ASN A 89 -41.42 -8.23 25.87
CA ASN A 89 -40.41 -9.20 26.31
C ASN A 89 -40.71 -10.64 25.86
N THR A 90 -41.29 -10.81 24.67
CA THR A 90 -41.53 -12.14 24.10
C THR A 90 -40.20 -12.76 23.67
N VAL A 91 -39.97 -14.03 24.00
CA VAL A 91 -38.83 -14.82 23.52
C VAL A 91 -39.31 -15.83 22.48
N ILE A 92 -38.70 -15.85 21.31
CA ILE A 92 -39.09 -16.71 20.18
C ILE A 92 -37.95 -17.67 19.86
N ASN A 93 -38.22 -18.97 19.90
CA ASN A 93 -37.27 -20.05 19.62
C ASN A 93 -37.76 -21.01 18.52
N THR A 94 -38.77 -20.60 17.73
CA THR A 94 -39.39 -21.43 16.69
C THR A 94 -39.95 -20.59 15.53
N GLY A 95 -40.18 -21.23 14.37
CA GLY A 95 -40.73 -20.60 13.16
C GLY A 95 -39.75 -20.46 12.00
N LEU A 96 -38.49 -20.87 12.17
CA LEU A 96 -37.43 -20.79 11.15
C LEU A 96 -36.53 -22.04 11.15
N GLU A 97 -37.05 -23.21 11.56
CA GLU A 97 -36.29 -24.46 11.69
C GLU A 97 -35.68 -24.93 10.36
N PHE A 98 -36.35 -24.63 9.24
CA PHE A 98 -35.94 -25.08 7.91
C PHE A 98 -35.24 -23.99 7.07
N GLY A 99 -34.92 -22.85 7.68
CA GLY A 99 -34.26 -21.72 7.02
C GLY A 99 -35.22 -20.75 6.31
N ALA A 100 -34.72 -19.62 5.83
CA ALA A 100 -35.54 -18.46 5.43
C ALA A 100 -36.48 -18.67 4.23
N ASP A 101 -36.15 -19.59 3.33
CA ASP A 101 -36.84 -19.78 2.06
C ASP A 101 -37.62 -21.11 2.00
N ASN A 102 -38.00 -21.66 3.15
CA ASN A 102 -38.73 -22.92 3.24
C ASN A 102 -40.18 -22.71 3.72
N ASP A 103 -41.14 -23.14 2.90
CA ASP A 103 -42.58 -23.07 3.18
C ASP A 103 -43.04 -24.05 4.29
N ASP A 104 -42.19 -25.02 4.68
CA ASP A 104 -42.45 -25.96 5.77
C ASP A 104 -42.28 -25.32 7.17
N ASN A 105 -41.75 -24.10 7.25
CA ASN A 105 -41.63 -23.39 8.52
C ASN A 105 -43.01 -23.11 9.13
N SER A 106 -43.14 -23.37 10.43
CA SER A 106 -44.35 -23.14 11.19
C SER A 106 -44.02 -22.69 12.61
N GLY A 107 -44.86 -21.82 13.18
CA GLY A 107 -44.62 -21.19 14.47
C GLY A 107 -44.14 -19.74 14.37
N GLY A 108 -43.77 -19.17 15.52
CA GLY A 108 -43.25 -17.81 15.65
C GLY A 108 -44.26 -16.77 16.13
N GLN A 109 -43.88 -15.49 16.09
CA GLN A 109 -44.76 -14.38 16.45
C GLN A 109 -45.20 -13.61 15.21
N TRP A 110 -46.51 -13.42 15.04
CA TRP A 110 -47.12 -12.73 13.91
C TRP A 110 -47.83 -11.46 14.38
N VAL A 111 -47.18 -10.31 14.23
CA VAL A 111 -47.72 -8.99 14.59
C VAL A 111 -48.63 -8.51 13.49
N GLN A 112 -49.93 -8.51 13.77
CA GLN A 112 -50.99 -8.16 12.83
C GLN A 112 -51.20 -6.65 12.77
N THR A 113 -52.08 -6.19 11.88
CA THR A 113 -52.49 -4.78 11.79
C THR A 113 -52.98 -4.25 13.14
N GLY A 114 -52.40 -3.13 13.60
CA GLY A 114 -52.68 -2.52 14.91
C GLY A 114 -51.99 -3.19 16.09
N GLY A 115 -51.38 -4.37 15.89
CA GLY A 115 -50.60 -5.08 16.89
C GLY A 115 -49.24 -4.44 17.13
N VAL A 116 -48.76 -4.57 18.37
CA VAL A 116 -47.48 -4.01 18.82
C VAL A 116 -46.66 -5.07 19.56
N ALA A 117 -45.40 -5.25 19.17
CA ALA A 117 -44.43 -6.10 19.87
C ALA A 117 -43.23 -5.29 20.35
N ASN A 118 -42.94 -5.33 21.65
CA ASN A 118 -41.85 -4.57 22.26
C ASN A 118 -40.83 -5.50 22.89
N GLN A 119 -39.54 -5.20 22.70
CA GLN A 119 -38.44 -5.92 23.33
C GLN A 119 -38.50 -7.43 23.07
N THR A 120 -38.89 -7.82 21.86
CA THR A 120 -38.90 -9.23 21.45
C THR A 120 -37.47 -9.72 21.28
N THR A 121 -37.13 -10.88 21.86
CA THR A 121 -35.86 -11.58 21.62
C THR A 121 -36.12 -12.78 20.71
N ILE A 122 -35.48 -12.79 19.55
CA ILE A 122 -35.57 -13.87 18.57
C ILE A 122 -34.26 -14.66 18.61
N ASN A 123 -34.33 -15.92 19.01
CA ASN A 123 -33.17 -16.80 19.08
C ASN A 123 -33.07 -17.68 17.82
N ASN A 124 -32.10 -18.58 17.80
CA ASN A 124 -31.93 -19.57 16.75
C ASN A 124 -33.24 -20.29 16.42
N SER A 125 -33.57 -20.38 15.12
CA SER A 125 -34.82 -20.92 14.60
C SER A 125 -36.08 -20.13 14.97
N GLY A 126 -35.96 -18.98 15.63
CA GLY A 126 -37.07 -18.08 15.92
C GLY A 126 -37.45 -17.21 14.72
N LEU A 127 -38.76 -17.01 14.52
CA LEU A 127 -39.27 -16.08 13.51
C LEU A 127 -40.27 -15.08 14.11
N GLN A 128 -40.06 -13.79 13.83
CA GLN A 128 -41.08 -12.75 14.00
C GLN A 128 -41.51 -12.22 12.62
N GLY A 129 -42.79 -12.35 12.29
CA GLY A 129 -43.40 -11.66 11.17
C GLY A 129 -44.13 -10.39 11.62
N VAL A 130 -43.65 -9.23 11.20
CA VAL A 130 -44.31 -7.93 11.39
C VAL A 130 -45.10 -7.61 10.13
N LEU A 131 -46.40 -7.90 10.14
CA LEU A 131 -47.25 -7.77 8.95
C LEU A 131 -47.66 -6.32 8.70
N ALA A 132 -48.29 -6.06 7.56
CA ALA A 132 -48.74 -4.72 7.17
C ALA A 132 -49.62 -4.07 8.27
N GLY A 133 -49.22 -2.88 8.70
CA GLY A 133 -49.87 -2.13 9.79
C GLY A 133 -49.55 -2.61 11.21
N GLY A 134 -48.72 -3.65 11.37
CA GLY A 134 -48.14 -4.05 12.66
C GLY A 134 -46.85 -3.29 12.97
N SER A 135 -46.47 -3.23 14.25
CA SER A 135 -45.27 -2.53 14.73
C SER A 135 -44.44 -3.38 15.69
N ALA A 136 -43.13 -3.40 15.49
CA ALA A 136 -42.15 -3.95 16.43
C ALA A 136 -41.15 -2.89 16.89
N THR A 137 -40.77 -2.90 18.16
CA THR A 137 -39.79 -1.96 18.74
C THR A 137 -38.81 -2.70 19.64
N ASP A 138 -37.54 -2.27 19.64
CA ASP A 138 -36.45 -2.83 20.46
C ASP A 138 -36.25 -4.35 20.27
N THR A 139 -36.52 -4.88 19.07
CA THR A 139 -36.34 -6.31 18.80
C THR A 139 -34.86 -6.68 18.78
N THR A 140 -34.45 -7.72 19.51
CA THR A 140 -33.12 -8.32 19.41
C THR A 140 -33.21 -9.62 18.60
N VAL A 141 -32.45 -9.72 17.51
CA VAL A 141 -32.40 -10.91 16.66
C VAL A 141 -31.01 -11.53 16.78
N ASN A 142 -30.92 -12.64 17.51
CA ASN A 142 -29.68 -13.36 17.72
C ASN A 142 -29.36 -14.30 16.54
N SER A 143 -28.14 -14.84 16.52
CA SER A 143 -27.69 -15.83 15.54
C SER A 143 -28.72 -16.91 15.21
N GLY A 144 -29.04 -17.05 13.93
CA GLY A 144 -30.01 -18.02 13.42
C GLY A 144 -31.48 -17.65 13.61
N GLY A 145 -31.78 -16.49 14.21
CA GLY A 145 -33.12 -15.91 14.28
C GLY A 145 -33.45 -15.00 13.10
N GLY A 146 -34.74 -14.79 12.87
CA GLY A 146 -35.24 -14.02 11.74
C GLY A 146 -36.37 -13.03 12.09
N GLN A 147 -36.32 -11.83 11.51
CA GLN A 147 -37.42 -10.87 11.52
C GLN A 147 -37.86 -10.54 10.08
N SER A 148 -39.10 -10.88 9.72
CA SER A 148 -39.71 -10.50 8.43
C SER A 148 -40.60 -9.28 8.63
N VAL A 149 -40.27 -8.16 7.96
CA VAL A 149 -40.94 -6.86 8.14
C VAL A 149 -41.69 -6.46 6.87
N HIS A 150 -43.02 -6.51 6.93
CA HIS A 150 -43.95 -5.89 5.98
C HIS A 150 -44.63 -4.64 6.56
N GLY A 151 -44.63 -4.50 7.89
CA GLY A 151 -45.10 -3.32 8.63
C GLY A 151 -43.96 -2.38 9.02
N GLN A 152 -43.85 -2.05 10.30
CA GLN A 152 -42.82 -1.15 10.83
C GLN A 152 -41.99 -1.82 11.92
N ALA A 153 -40.67 -1.69 11.86
CA ALA A 153 -39.78 -2.06 12.95
C ALA A 153 -38.86 -0.88 13.33
N SER A 154 -38.70 -0.60 14.62
CA SER A 154 -37.73 0.40 15.11
C SER A 154 -36.75 -0.22 16.09
N ASP A 155 -35.52 0.30 16.09
CA ASP A 155 -34.48 0.01 17.07
C ASP A 155 -34.14 -1.49 17.15
N THR A 156 -34.28 -2.20 16.03
CA THR A 156 -33.91 -3.62 15.93
C THR A 156 -32.40 -3.77 16.06
N THR A 157 -31.94 -4.68 16.90
CA THR A 157 -30.52 -5.10 16.97
C THR A 157 -30.35 -6.48 16.36
N LEU A 158 -29.49 -6.61 15.35
CA LEU A 158 -29.13 -7.88 14.70
C LEU A 158 -27.77 -8.34 15.23
N ASP A 159 -27.76 -9.34 16.10
CA ASP A 159 -26.57 -9.93 16.74
C ASP A 159 -26.31 -11.34 16.17
N GLY A 160 -25.98 -11.37 14.87
CA GLY A 160 -25.87 -12.60 14.05
C GLY A 160 -27.17 -13.05 13.38
N GLY A 161 -28.29 -12.40 13.68
CA GLY A 161 -29.60 -12.69 13.09
C GLY A 161 -29.90 -11.91 11.80
N THR A 162 -31.02 -12.23 11.16
CA THR A 162 -31.40 -11.63 9.87
C THR A 162 -32.71 -10.83 9.95
N GLN A 163 -32.74 -9.65 9.35
CA GLN A 163 -33.95 -8.86 9.11
C GLN A 163 -34.24 -8.77 7.62
N TRP A 164 -35.35 -9.33 7.17
CA TRP A 164 -35.86 -9.15 5.81
C TRP A 164 -36.90 -8.03 5.80
N VAL A 165 -36.60 -6.93 5.14
CA VAL A 165 -37.57 -5.85 4.92
C VAL A 165 -38.21 -6.06 3.56
N HIS A 166 -39.48 -6.42 3.56
CA HIS A 166 -40.26 -6.70 2.36
C HIS A 166 -40.89 -5.42 1.79
N SER A 167 -41.44 -5.50 0.58
CA SER A 167 -42.13 -4.38 -0.06
C SER A 167 -43.20 -3.77 0.85
N GLY A 168 -43.16 -2.44 1.02
CA GLY A 168 -44.00 -1.69 1.95
C GLY A 168 -43.52 -1.68 3.41
N GLY A 169 -42.56 -2.54 3.76
CA GLY A 169 -41.93 -2.58 5.07
C GLY A 169 -41.00 -1.40 5.30
N ILE A 170 -41.01 -0.88 6.54
CA ILE A 170 -40.20 0.27 6.96
C ILE A 170 -39.42 -0.09 8.21
N THR A 171 -38.13 0.21 8.21
CA THR A 171 -37.26 0.04 9.38
C THR A 171 -36.57 1.35 9.76
N SER A 172 -36.38 1.58 11.06
CA SER A 172 -35.67 2.74 11.57
C SER A 172 -34.70 2.34 12.68
N GLY A 173 -33.45 2.82 12.61
CA GLY A 173 -32.48 2.62 13.69
C GLY A 173 -31.98 1.17 13.84
N THR A 174 -32.04 0.35 12.78
CA THR A 174 -31.51 -1.03 12.85
C THR A 174 -30.00 -1.00 13.09
N ILE A 175 -29.52 -1.67 14.13
CA ILE A 175 -28.10 -1.87 14.41
C ILE A 175 -27.71 -3.28 13.95
N ILE A 176 -26.75 -3.37 13.03
CA ILE A 176 -26.26 -4.62 12.44
C ILE A 176 -24.88 -4.91 13.03
N ASN A 177 -24.83 -5.81 14.01
CA ASN A 177 -23.58 -6.27 14.63
C ASN A 177 -23.01 -7.48 13.89
N LYS A 178 -21.91 -8.01 14.42
CA LYS A 178 -21.14 -9.11 13.82
C LYS A 178 -22.05 -10.25 13.34
N ASP A 179 -21.84 -10.65 12.08
CA ASP A 179 -22.55 -11.71 11.37
C ASP A 179 -24.08 -11.46 11.16
N GLY A 180 -24.60 -10.29 11.57
CA GLY A 180 -26.00 -9.91 11.35
C GLY A 180 -26.24 -9.40 9.92
N ALA A 181 -27.46 -9.60 9.41
CA ALA A 181 -27.80 -9.25 8.03
C ALA A 181 -29.13 -8.49 7.92
N GLN A 182 -29.15 -7.33 7.27
CA GLN A 182 -30.38 -6.63 6.89
C GLN A 182 -30.56 -6.66 5.37
N LEU A 183 -31.66 -7.25 4.89
CA LEU A 183 -32.01 -7.33 3.48
C LEU A 183 -33.20 -6.41 3.19
N VAL A 184 -32.92 -5.22 2.65
CA VAL A 184 -33.91 -4.23 2.24
C VAL A 184 -34.34 -4.52 0.80
N LYS A 185 -35.45 -5.27 0.63
CA LYS A 185 -35.94 -5.72 -0.68
C LYS A 185 -36.55 -4.58 -1.50
N ALA A 186 -36.81 -4.81 -2.77
CA ALA A 186 -37.45 -3.83 -3.64
C ALA A 186 -38.79 -3.33 -3.05
N GLY A 187 -38.99 -2.01 -3.03
CA GLY A 187 -40.17 -1.36 -2.42
C GLY A 187 -40.12 -1.21 -0.90
N ALA A 188 -39.05 -1.65 -0.23
CA ALA A 188 -38.83 -1.46 1.20
C ALA A 188 -37.99 -0.22 1.51
N GLN A 189 -38.08 0.26 2.76
CA GLN A 189 -37.30 1.41 3.25
C GLN A 189 -36.57 1.10 4.57
N ALA A 190 -35.31 1.50 4.66
CA ALA A 190 -34.53 1.49 5.89
C ALA A 190 -33.96 2.90 6.15
N THR A 191 -34.08 3.39 7.38
CA THR A 191 -33.60 4.72 7.79
C THR A 191 -32.70 4.63 9.00
N GLY A 192 -31.55 5.28 8.99
CA GLY A 192 -30.68 5.37 10.16
C GLY A 192 -30.04 4.03 10.57
N SER A 193 -29.87 3.10 9.62
CA SER A 193 -29.18 1.83 9.92
C SER A 193 -27.72 2.09 10.33
N VAL A 194 -27.23 1.35 11.32
CA VAL A 194 -25.83 1.37 11.76
C VAL A 194 -25.21 0.01 11.45
N VAL A 195 -24.21 -0.03 10.56
CA VAL A 195 -23.62 -1.26 10.05
C VAL A 195 -22.22 -1.47 10.61
N ASN A 196 -22.00 -2.57 11.34
CA ASN A 196 -20.76 -2.90 12.04
C ASN A 196 -20.15 -4.25 11.58
N THR A 197 -20.63 -4.82 10.47
CA THR A 197 -20.13 -6.10 9.91
C THR A 197 -20.33 -6.17 8.39
N GLY A 198 -19.68 -7.15 7.74
CA GLY A 198 -19.83 -7.44 6.32
C GLY A 198 -18.67 -6.99 5.41
N ALA A 199 -17.63 -6.33 5.92
CA ALA A 199 -16.46 -5.91 5.13
C ALA A 199 -15.21 -6.77 5.34
N GLN A 200 -15.30 -7.87 6.09
CA GLN A 200 -14.17 -8.77 6.29
C GLN A 200 -13.68 -9.32 4.95
N GLY A 201 -12.36 -9.31 4.69
CA GLY A 201 -11.79 -9.81 3.43
C GLY A 201 -11.72 -8.78 2.28
N GLY A 202 -12.18 -7.54 2.48
CA GLY A 202 -12.02 -6.44 1.52
C GLY A 202 -13.14 -6.31 0.48
N PRO A 203 -13.05 -5.34 -0.46
CA PRO A 203 -14.14 -4.91 -1.35
C PRO A 203 -14.84 -6.00 -2.15
N ASP A 204 -14.09 -6.99 -2.64
CA ASP A 204 -14.63 -8.04 -3.52
C ASP A 204 -14.98 -9.33 -2.75
N ALA A 205 -14.98 -9.29 -1.40
CA ALA A 205 -15.42 -10.42 -0.58
C ALA A 205 -16.93 -10.65 -0.70
N GLU A 206 -17.32 -11.90 -0.92
CA GLU A 206 -18.70 -12.38 -0.88
C GLU A 206 -19.08 -12.69 0.57
N ASN A 207 -19.43 -11.65 1.31
CA ASN A 207 -19.96 -11.79 2.68
C ASN A 207 -21.48 -11.94 2.64
N ASN A 208 -22.07 -12.61 3.65
CA ASN A 208 -23.51 -12.82 3.78
C ASN A 208 -24.13 -12.01 4.94
N ASP A 209 -23.34 -11.15 5.58
CA ASP A 209 -23.68 -10.21 6.64
C ASP A 209 -23.48 -8.74 6.23
N GLY A 210 -24.03 -7.80 7.00
CA GLY A 210 -24.09 -6.37 6.67
C GLY A 210 -25.47 -5.97 6.12
N GLN A 211 -25.52 -4.94 5.27
CA GLN A 211 -26.78 -4.43 4.70
C GLN A 211 -26.84 -4.62 3.19
N TRP A 212 -27.86 -5.32 2.69
CA TRP A 212 -28.21 -5.39 1.26
C TRP A 212 -29.40 -4.50 0.94
N VAL A 213 -29.25 -3.65 -0.09
CA VAL A 213 -30.24 -2.65 -0.48
C VAL A 213 -30.66 -2.87 -1.94
N ALA A 214 -31.82 -3.49 -2.14
CA ALA A 214 -32.55 -3.50 -3.41
C ALA A 214 -33.75 -2.52 -3.40
N GLY A 215 -34.17 -2.05 -2.21
CA GLY A 215 -35.12 -0.95 -2.03
C GLY A 215 -34.42 0.38 -1.81
N THR A 216 -34.79 1.10 -0.75
CA THR A 216 -34.20 2.39 -0.38
C THR A 216 -33.61 2.37 1.02
N ALA A 217 -32.38 2.84 1.16
CA ALA A 217 -31.73 3.09 2.45
C ALA A 217 -31.39 4.58 2.60
N THR A 218 -31.68 5.16 3.76
CA THR A 218 -31.38 6.57 4.07
C THR A 218 -30.61 6.70 5.37
N ASP A 219 -29.71 7.69 5.44
CA ASP A 219 -28.93 8.04 6.63
C ASP A 219 -28.18 6.87 7.27
N THR A 220 -27.68 5.96 6.42
CA THR A 220 -26.93 4.78 6.89
C THR A 220 -25.54 5.21 7.38
N THR A 221 -25.16 4.75 8.57
CA THR A 221 -23.79 4.88 9.07
C THR A 221 -23.07 3.54 8.97
N ILE A 222 -21.94 3.52 8.26
CA ILE A 222 -21.10 2.33 8.11
C ILE A 222 -19.83 2.54 8.94
N ASN A 223 -19.66 1.71 9.97
CA ASN A 223 -18.48 1.74 10.84
C ASN A 223 -17.39 0.78 10.34
N ASN A 224 -16.31 0.65 11.11
CA ASN A 224 -15.26 -0.32 10.84
C ASN A 224 -15.84 -1.74 10.68
N ASP A 225 -15.36 -2.46 9.67
CA ASP A 225 -15.84 -3.78 9.24
C ASP A 225 -17.29 -3.79 8.71
N GLY A 226 -17.98 -2.64 8.65
CA GLY A 226 -19.33 -2.51 8.12
C GLY A 226 -19.38 -2.52 6.60
N ARG A 227 -20.39 -3.18 6.01
CA ARG A 227 -20.66 -3.12 4.58
C ARG A 227 -22.11 -2.83 4.22
N GLN A 228 -22.31 -1.88 3.32
CA GLN A 228 -23.56 -1.70 2.57
C GLN A 228 -23.37 -2.11 1.11
N THR A 229 -24.17 -3.05 0.62
CA THR A 229 -24.24 -3.45 -0.79
C THR A 229 -25.53 -2.94 -1.40
N ILE A 230 -25.43 -1.99 -2.33
CA ILE A 230 -26.57 -1.45 -3.08
C ILE A 230 -26.70 -2.26 -4.36
N ALA A 231 -27.71 -3.12 -4.42
CA ALA A 231 -27.98 -3.95 -5.60
C ALA A 231 -28.49 -3.10 -6.78
N THR A 232 -28.49 -3.68 -7.98
CA THR A 232 -29.10 -3.05 -9.15
C THR A 232 -30.55 -2.65 -8.86
N GLY A 233 -30.91 -1.39 -9.14
CA GLY A 233 -32.22 -0.82 -8.84
C GLY A 233 -32.40 -0.31 -7.40
N GLY A 234 -31.48 -0.62 -6.49
CA GLY A 234 -31.46 -0.08 -5.13
C GLY A 234 -30.94 1.36 -5.09
N LEU A 235 -31.34 2.10 -4.05
CA LEU A 235 -30.93 3.48 -3.78
C LEU A 235 -30.46 3.65 -2.33
N ALA A 236 -29.28 4.20 -2.13
CA ALA A 236 -28.86 4.73 -0.84
C ALA A 236 -28.69 6.26 -0.88
N THR A 237 -29.12 6.97 0.16
CA THR A 237 -28.97 8.43 0.28
C THR A 237 -28.47 8.80 1.67
N GLY A 238 -27.53 9.75 1.77
CA GLY A 238 -27.01 10.25 3.05
C GLY A 238 -26.11 9.25 3.78
N THR A 239 -25.52 8.29 3.06
CA THR A 239 -24.63 7.30 3.69
C THR A 239 -23.34 7.96 4.19
N VAL A 240 -22.99 7.70 5.45
CA VAL A 240 -21.70 8.10 6.05
C VAL A 240 -20.84 6.87 6.27
N ILE A 241 -19.65 6.85 5.68
CA ILE A 241 -18.72 5.72 5.75
C ILE A 241 -17.49 6.11 6.56
N LYS A 242 -17.28 5.48 7.71
CA LYS A 242 -16.13 5.69 8.59
C LYS A 242 -14.94 4.82 8.17
N ALA A 243 -13.76 5.12 8.72
CA ALA A 243 -12.57 4.31 8.51
C ALA A 243 -12.83 2.81 8.73
N GLY A 244 -12.42 2.01 7.74
CA GLY A 244 -12.61 0.56 7.71
C GLY A 244 -14.01 0.08 7.28
N GLY A 245 -14.93 0.98 6.95
CA GLY A 245 -16.23 0.65 6.37
C GLY A 245 -16.25 0.76 4.84
N ASP A 246 -17.14 -0.02 4.21
CA ASP A 246 -17.26 -0.13 2.76
C ASP A 246 -18.71 0.06 2.26
N GLN A 247 -18.86 0.72 1.11
CA GLN A 247 -20.09 0.68 0.31
C GLN A 247 -19.80 0.14 -1.09
N SER A 248 -20.49 -0.92 -1.49
CA SER A 248 -20.46 -1.47 -2.85
C SER A 248 -21.72 -1.03 -3.61
N VAL A 249 -21.54 -0.28 -4.70
CA VAL A 249 -22.63 0.33 -5.47
C VAL A 249 -22.80 -0.38 -6.81
N HIS A 250 -23.89 -1.13 -6.96
CA HIS A 250 -24.39 -1.69 -8.22
C HIS A 250 -25.67 -0.99 -8.71
N GLY A 251 -26.34 -0.24 -7.83
CA GLY A 251 -27.49 0.63 -8.12
C GLY A 251 -27.10 2.11 -8.11
N SER A 252 -27.72 2.88 -7.22
CA SER A 252 -27.46 4.32 -7.06
C SER A 252 -27.12 4.69 -5.61
N ALA A 253 -26.08 5.52 -5.43
CA ALA A 253 -25.70 6.11 -4.16
C ALA A 253 -25.65 7.64 -4.28
N ASN A 254 -26.41 8.36 -3.46
CA ASN A 254 -26.46 9.82 -3.49
C ASN A 254 -25.98 10.40 -2.16
N THR A 255 -25.28 11.53 -2.20
CA THR A 255 -24.83 12.29 -0.99
C THR A 255 -24.00 11.45 -0.02
N THR A 256 -23.07 10.65 -0.55
CA THR A 256 -22.23 9.78 0.28
C THR A 256 -21.06 10.57 0.88
N ARG A 257 -20.82 10.44 2.19
CA ARG A 257 -19.68 11.06 2.89
C ARG A 257 -18.67 10.02 3.32
N LEU A 258 -17.46 10.08 2.77
CA LEU A 258 -16.35 9.17 3.09
C LEU A 258 -15.42 9.81 4.14
N ASP A 259 -15.58 9.43 5.41
CA ASP A 259 -14.76 9.86 6.55
C ASP A 259 -13.71 8.79 6.89
N GLY A 260 -12.82 8.50 5.93
CA GLY A 260 -11.83 7.43 6.04
C GLY A 260 -12.27 6.08 5.44
N GLY A 261 -13.56 5.93 5.10
CA GLY A 261 -14.13 4.72 4.51
C GLY A 261 -14.14 4.73 2.98
N TYR A 262 -14.57 3.62 2.37
CA TYR A 262 -14.45 3.40 0.94
C TYR A 262 -15.80 3.24 0.23
N GLN A 263 -15.88 3.75 -1.01
CA GLN A 263 -17.01 3.55 -1.92
C GLN A 263 -16.50 2.96 -3.24
N TYR A 264 -17.07 1.83 -3.64
CA TYR A 264 -16.78 1.15 -4.90
C TYR A 264 -17.98 1.26 -5.82
N VAL A 265 -17.84 1.97 -6.94
CA VAL A 265 -18.90 2.13 -7.93
C VAL A 265 -18.65 1.14 -9.07
N HIS A 266 -19.56 0.19 -9.26
CA HIS A 266 -19.43 -0.91 -10.21
C HIS A 266 -20.04 -0.57 -11.58
N ALA A 267 -19.77 -1.41 -12.58
CA ALA A 267 -20.29 -1.24 -13.94
C ALA A 267 -21.81 -1.05 -13.96
N GLY A 268 -22.28 -0.01 -14.67
CA GLY A 268 -23.70 0.35 -14.77
C GLY A 268 -24.27 1.10 -13.57
N ALA A 269 -23.50 1.27 -12.48
CA ALA A 269 -23.94 1.98 -11.29
C ALA A 269 -23.61 3.47 -11.34
N SER A 270 -24.28 4.25 -10.48
CA SER A 270 -24.10 5.69 -10.35
C SER A 270 -23.87 6.12 -8.90
N ALA A 271 -22.88 6.98 -8.66
CA ALA A 271 -22.71 7.70 -7.42
C ALA A 271 -22.81 9.22 -7.67
N SER A 272 -23.60 9.94 -6.88
CA SER A 272 -23.71 11.40 -6.98
C SER A 272 -23.44 12.08 -5.65
N ASP A 273 -22.88 13.30 -5.70
CA ASP A 273 -22.61 14.15 -4.54
C ASP A 273 -21.71 13.46 -3.48
N THR A 274 -20.75 12.65 -3.92
CA THR A 274 -19.81 12.01 -3.00
C THR A 274 -18.80 13.03 -2.48
N VAL A 275 -18.67 13.14 -1.16
CA VAL A 275 -17.65 13.95 -0.49
C VAL A 275 -16.59 13.03 0.11
N ILE A 276 -15.35 13.15 -0.36
CA ILE A 276 -14.21 12.34 0.06
C ILE A 276 -13.34 13.15 1.02
N ASN A 277 -13.35 12.81 2.30
CA ASN A 277 -12.49 13.44 3.33
C ASN A 277 -11.21 12.62 3.55
N ALA A 278 -10.36 13.09 4.46
CA ALA A 278 -9.09 12.45 4.80
C ALA A 278 -9.22 10.93 5.02
N GLY A 279 -8.39 10.16 4.31
CA GLY A 279 -8.39 8.70 4.30
C GLY A 279 -9.53 8.06 3.50
N GLY A 280 -10.53 8.84 3.07
CA GLY A 280 -11.64 8.35 2.26
C GLY A 280 -11.19 8.01 0.83
N TRP A 281 -11.83 7.02 0.23
CA TRP A 281 -11.49 6.56 -1.11
C TRP A 281 -12.72 6.20 -1.93
N GLN A 282 -12.94 6.92 -3.03
CA GLN A 282 -13.91 6.54 -4.04
C GLN A 282 -13.20 5.85 -5.21
N VAL A 283 -13.69 4.68 -5.61
CA VAL A 283 -13.22 3.93 -6.78
C VAL A 283 -14.34 3.83 -7.80
N VAL A 284 -14.14 4.44 -8.96
CA VAL A 284 -15.05 4.35 -10.10
C VAL A 284 -14.51 3.31 -11.08
N LYS A 285 -15.15 2.14 -11.12
CA LYS A 285 -14.74 1.01 -11.97
C LYS A 285 -15.16 1.23 -13.44
N SER A 286 -14.71 0.35 -14.33
CA SER A 286 -15.07 0.39 -15.75
C SER A 286 -16.60 0.35 -15.93
N GLY A 287 -17.15 1.25 -16.75
CA GLY A 287 -18.59 1.36 -16.99
C GLY A 287 -19.40 1.99 -15.85
N ALA A 288 -18.76 2.45 -14.78
CA ALA A 288 -19.41 3.15 -13.66
C ALA A 288 -19.43 4.67 -13.89
N THR A 289 -20.38 5.37 -13.27
CA THR A 289 -20.45 6.84 -13.28
C THR A 289 -20.38 7.41 -11.86
N ALA A 290 -19.55 8.42 -11.66
CA ALA A 290 -19.60 9.32 -10.52
C ALA A 290 -19.88 10.75 -11.00
N ASP A 291 -20.76 11.47 -10.32
CA ASP A 291 -21.05 12.87 -10.63
C ASP A 291 -20.97 13.74 -9.38
N ASN A 292 -20.44 14.95 -9.54
CA ASN A 292 -20.30 15.94 -8.47
C ASN A 292 -19.49 15.42 -7.25
N THR A 293 -18.40 14.71 -7.51
CA THR A 293 -17.47 14.27 -6.46
C THR A 293 -16.63 15.45 -5.94
N THR A 294 -16.60 15.66 -4.63
CA THR A 294 -15.66 16.58 -3.97
C THR A 294 -14.53 15.80 -3.30
N VAL A 295 -13.28 16.08 -3.65
CA VAL A 295 -12.08 15.46 -3.07
C VAL A 295 -11.39 16.48 -2.17
N ASN A 296 -11.44 16.27 -0.85
CA ASN A 296 -10.76 17.10 0.14
C ASN A 296 -9.33 16.61 0.41
N ALA A 297 -8.58 17.38 1.20
CA ALA A 297 -7.24 17.03 1.64
C ALA A 297 -7.16 15.60 2.19
N ASP A 298 -6.17 14.83 1.71
CA ASP A 298 -5.91 13.43 2.04
C ASP A 298 -7.04 12.45 1.67
N GLY A 299 -8.07 12.92 0.94
CA GLY A 299 -9.06 12.10 0.27
C GLY A 299 -8.58 11.69 -1.12
N LYS A 300 -9.07 10.56 -1.62
CA LYS A 300 -8.66 10.02 -2.93
C LYS A 300 -9.85 9.65 -3.82
N LEU A 301 -9.88 10.20 -5.02
CA LEU A 301 -10.71 9.72 -6.13
C LEU A 301 -9.85 8.88 -7.07
N GLN A 302 -10.26 7.64 -7.33
CA GLN A 302 -9.65 6.79 -8.34
C GLN A 302 -10.66 6.46 -9.44
N VAL A 303 -10.30 6.78 -10.69
CA VAL A 303 -11.12 6.46 -11.86
C VAL A 303 -10.35 5.48 -12.75
N GLY A 304 -10.88 4.26 -12.84
CA GLY A 304 -10.28 3.21 -13.67
C GLY A 304 -10.51 3.42 -15.16
N ALA A 305 -9.82 2.63 -15.99
CA ALA A 305 -10.06 2.59 -17.44
C ALA A 305 -11.56 2.35 -17.76
N GLY A 306 -12.14 3.20 -18.60
CA GLY A 306 -13.56 3.16 -18.94
C GLY A 306 -14.52 3.61 -17.83
N GLY A 307 -14.03 4.09 -16.68
CA GLY A 307 -14.86 4.78 -15.68
C GLY A 307 -15.12 6.24 -16.07
N ASN A 308 -16.23 6.80 -15.58
CA ASN A 308 -16.63 8.19 -15.84
C ASN A 308 -16.84 8.97 -14.53
N ALA A 309 -16.14 10.08 -14.35
CA ALA A 309 -16.30 10.98 -13.20
C ALA A 309 -16.44 12.44 -13.66
N THR A 310 -17.63 13.01 -13.56
CA THR A 310 -17.90 14.39 -14.01
C THR A 310 -18.13 15.34 -12.84
N ASN A 311 -17.93 16.64 -13.09
CA ASN A 311 -18.10 17.70 -12.08
C ASN A 311 -17.24 17.48 -10.82
N VAL A 312 -16.03 16.96 -11.00
CA VAL A 312 -15.10 16.71 -9.89
C VAL A 312 -14.59 18.05 -9.34
N THR A 313 -14.72 18.25 -8.03
CA THR A 313 -14.06 19.35 -7.32
C THR A 313 -12.85 18.79 -6.57
N GLN A 314 -11.65 18.99 -7.10
CA GLN A 314 -10.40 18.61 -6.43
C GLN A 314 -9.88 19.79 -5.60
N ASN A 315 -10.12 19.75 -4.29
CA ASN A 315 -9.57 20.74 -3.37
C ASN A 315 -8.08 20.49 -3.13
N ALA A 316 -7.39 21.50 -2.61
CA ALA A 316 -5.96 21.41 -2.30
C ALA A 316 -5.66 20.20 -1.39
N GLY A 317 -4.70 19.40 -1.82
CA GLY A 317 -4.28 18.17 -1.16
C GLY A 317 -5.18 16.95 -1.43
N GLY A 318 -6.21 17.10 -2.27
CA GLY A 318 -7.03 15.99 -2.74
C GLY A 318 -6.35 15.22 -3.87
N ALA A 319 -6.33 13.89 -3.76
CA ALA A 319 -5.65 13.02 -4.71
C ALA A 319 -6.60 12.55 -5.82
N LEU A 320 -6.18 12.74 -7.08
CA LEU A 320 -6.80 12.12 -8.25
C LEU A 320 -5.88 11.02 -8.80
N VAL A 321 -6.39 9.80 -8.92
CA VAL A 321 -5.70 8.66 -9.54
C VAL A 321 -6.47 8.23 -10.79
N THR A 322 -5.88 8.39 -11.97
CA THR A 322 -6.56 8.11 -13.25
C THR A 322 -5.57 7.78 -14.36
N ASN A 323 -6.08 7.50 -15.55
CA ASN A 323 -5.31 7.21 -16.75
C ASN A 323 -6.02 7.79 -17.97
N THR A 324 -5.31 7.93 -19.09
CA THR A 324 -5.86 8.53 -20.32
C THR A 324 -6.98 7.73 -21.00
N SER A 325 -7.35 6.55 -20.51
CA SER A 325 -8.55 5.80 -20.98
C SER A 325 -9.76 5.91 -20.05
N ALA A 326 -9.70 6.76 -19.02
CA ALA A 326 -10.84 7.15 -18.19
C ALA A 326 -11.44 8.47 -18.68
N THR A 327 -12.70 8.76 -18.30
CA THR A 327 -13.32 10.08 -18.49
C THR A 327 -13.42 10.78 -17.15
N VAL A 328 -12.74 11.92 -17.00
CA VAL A 328 -12.77 12.74 -15.78
C VAL A 328 -12.90 14.21 -16.15
N SER A 329 -13.82 14.96 -15.55
CA SER A 329 -13.90 16.41 -15.78
C SER A 329 -14.25 17.15 -14.49
N GLY A 330 -13.71 18.35 -14.33
CA GLY A 330 -13.90 19.09 -13.10
C GLY A 330 -13.04 20.34 -12.96
N THR A 331 -12.86 20.78 -11.72
CA THR A 331 -12.02 21.91 -11.33
C THR A 331 -11.03 21.50 -10.25
N ASN A 332 -9.81 22.00 -10.35
CA ASN A 332 -8.79 21.96 -9.30
C ASN A 332 -8.32 23.40 -8.98
N SER A 333 -7.30 23.56 -8.14
CA SER A 333 -6.77 24.90 -7.78
C SER A 333 -6.16 25.68 -8.96
N LEU A 334 -5.92 25.03 -10.10
CA LEU A 334 -5.41 25.62 -11.34
C LEU A 334 -6.53 25.90 -12.36
N GLY A 335 -7.80 25.67 -12.00
CA GLY A 335 -8.97 25.88 -12.86
C GLY A 335 -9.56 24.57 -13.39
N ASN A 336 -10.18 24.63 -14.57
CA ASN A 336 -10.84 23.46 -15.17
C ASN A 336 -9.79 22.45 -15.65
N PHE A 337 -10.06 21.17 -15.43
CA PHE A 337 -9.24 20.08 -15.95
C PHE A 337 -10.11 19.00 -16.60
N SER A 338 -9.50 18.20 -17.47
CA SER A 338 -10.18 17.07 -18.09
C SER A 338 -9.26 15.91 -18.38
N VAL A 339 -9.82 14.71 -18.41
CA VAL A 339 -9.30 13.49 -19.00
C VAL A 339 -10.41 12.93 -19.87
N ASP A 340 -10.15 12.75 -21.15
CA ASP A 340 -11.13 12.34 -22.14
C ASP A 340 -10.68 11.03 -22.78
N ALA A 341 -11.38 9.94 -22.42
CA ALA A 341 -11.12 8.61 -22.93
C ALA A 341 -11.30 8.50 -24.45
N ALA A 342 -12.21 9.29 -25.05
CA ALA A 342 -12.47 9.23 -26.49
C ALA A 342 -11.28 9.75 -27.31
N ASN A 343 -10.57 10.73 -26.77
CA ASN A 343 -9.39 11.34 -27.39
C ASN A 343 -8.08 10.85 -26.79
N ALA A 344 -8.14 9.96 -25.79
CA ALA A 344 -7.01 9.55 -24.95
C ALA A 344 -6.20 10.75 -24.40
N SER A 345 -6.88 11.85 -24.06
CA SER A 345 -6.23 13.13 -23.76
C SER A 345 -6.51 13.61 -22.34
N ALA A 346 -5.50 14.13 -21.64
CA ALA A 346 -5.61 14.81 -20.36
C ALA A 346 -5.15 16.27 -20.47
N THR A 347 -5.83 17.19 -19.80
CA THR A 347 -5.48 18.62 -19.76
C THR A 347 -5.60 19.18 -18.34
N ASN A 348 -4.63 20.01 -17.94
CA ASN A 348 -4.60 20.74 -16.66
C ASN A 348 -4.78 19.85 -15.41
N VAL A 349 -4.31 18.60 -15.47
CA VAL A 349 -4.40 17.66 -14.35
C VAL A 349 -3.43 18.08 -13.24
N LEU A 350 -3.91 18.16 -12.01
CA LEU A 350 -3.11 18.43 -10.81
C LEU A 350 -2.87 17.14 -10.03
N LEU A 351 -1.60 16.78 -9.85
CA LEU A 351 -1.18 15.58 -9.14
C LEU A 351 -0.46 15.94 -7.84
N GLU A 352 -1.04 15.55 -6.71
CA GLU A 352 -0.49 15.81 -5.37
C GLU A 352 -0.99 14.76 -4.36
N ASN A 353 -0.30 14.61 -3.22
CA ASN A 353 -0.71 13.74 -2.11
C ASN A 353 -1.12 12.30 -2.50
N GLY A 354 -0.35 11.68 -3.41
CA GLY A 354 -0.64 10.33 -3.92
C GLY A 354 -1.49 10.32 -5.20
N GLY A 355 -1.83 11.48 -5.75
CA GLY A 355 -2.42 11.60 -7.07
C GLY A 355 -1.51 11.02 -8.15
N ARG A 356 -2.10 10.38 -9.15
CA ARG A 356 -1.38 9.73 -10.24
C ARG A 356 -2.11 9.89 -11.57
N LEU A 357 -1.36 10.19 -12.63
CA LEU A 357 -1.83 10.10 -14.01
C LEU A 357 -0.97 9.10 -14.78
N ASP A 358 -1.61 8.05 -15.30
CA ASP A 358 -1.02 7.16 -16.29
C ASP A 358 -1.35 7.63 -17.72
N VAL A 359 -0.34 8.14 -18.42
CA VAL A 359 -0.41 8.47 -19.86
C VAL A 359 -0.04 7.24 -20.66
N LEU A 360 -1.04 6.60 -21.25
CA LEU A 360 -0.86 5.35 -22.00
C LEU A 360 -0.12 5.59 -23.34
N GLY A 361 0.32 4.53 -24.01
CA GLY A 361 1.20 4.62 -25.19
C GLY A 361 0.61 5.35 -26.42
N ASN A 362 -0.70 5.55 -26.44
CA ASN A 362 -1.41 6.40 -27.43
C ASN A 362 -2.06 7.63 -26.80
N GLY A 363 -1.83 7.85 -25.51
CA GLY A 363 -2.40 8.95 -24.75
C GLY A 363 -1.56 10.22 -24.82
N SER A 364 -2.23 11.36 -24.62
CA SER A 364 -1.61 12.67 -24.51
C SER A 364 -2.01 13.34 -23.21
N ALA A 365 -1.07 13.98 -22.52
CA ALA A 365 -1.34 14.88 -21.41
C ALA A 365 -0.75 16.26 -21.73
N ASP A 366 -1.48 17.31 -21.40
CA ASP A 366 -1.04 18.69 -21.61
C ASP A 366 -1.25 19.52 -20.34
N THR A 367 -0.26 20.34 -19.98
CA THR A 367 -0.34 21.24 -18.82
C THR A 367 -0.58 20.49 -17.50
N THR A 368 -0.05 19.27 -17.36
CA THR A 368 -0.11 18.56 -16.07
C THR A 368 0.85 19.20 -15.08
N THR A 369 0.36 19.52 -13.89
CA THR A 369 1.19 19.98 -12.76
C THR A 369 1.36 18.85 -11.76
N VAL A 370 2.58 18.61 -11.32
CA VAL A 370 2.92 17.52 -10.42
C VAL A 370 3.67 18.07 -9.22
N ASN A 371 2.97 18.08 -8.09
CA ASN A 371 3.46 18.53 -6.80
C ASN A 371 3.99 17.36 -5.97
N GLN A 372 4.34 17.64 -4.72
CA GLN A 372 4.76 16.65 -3.73
C GLN A 372 3.79 15.47 -3.63
N GLY A 373 4.35 14.26 -3.78
CA GLY A 373 3.59 13.01 -3.73
C GLY A 373 2.74 12.72 -4.96
N GLY A 374 2.71 13.62 -5.95
CA GLY A 374 2.08 13.38 -7.25
C GLY A 374 2.97 12.54 -8.16
N ILE A 375 2.36 11.66 -8.97
CA ILE A 375 3.09 10.77 -9.88
C ILE A 375 2.57 10.91 -11.31
N LEU A 376 3.42 11.39 -12.21
CA LEU A 376 3.16 11.32 -13.64
C LEU A 376 3.90 10.11 -14.23
N ALA A 377 3.14 9.15 -14.75
CA ALA A 377 3.68 8.00 -15.45
C ALA A 377 3.36 8.08 -16.94
N VAL A 378 4.39 8.04 -17.78
CA VAL A 378 4.27 8.16 -19.23
C VAL A 378 4.84 6.89 -19.86
N ALA A 379 3.98 6.08 -20.45
CA ALA A 379 4.39 4.86 -21.13
C ALA A 379 5.15 5.18 -22.43
N THR A 380 5.94 4.23 -22.93
CA THR A 380 6.49 4.28 -24.29
C THR A 380 5.41 4.63 -25.32
N GLY A 381 5.67 5.61 -26.18
CA GLY A 381 4.73 6.16 -27.16
C GLY A 381 3.76 7.21 -26.61
N GLY A 382 3.58 7.28 -25.29
CA GLY A 382 2.76 8.29 -24.63
C GLY A 382 3.38 9.68 -24.72
N LYS A 383 2.53 10.71 -24.68
CA LYS A 383 2.93 12.10 -24.87
C LYS A 383 2.51 12.96 -23.68
N ALA A 384 3.41 13.69 -23.05
CA ALA A 384 3.11 14.59 -21.93
C ALA A 384 3.83 15.94 -22.13
N GLN A 385 3.09 17.01 -22.44
CA GLN A 385 3.66 18.32 -22.78
C GLN A 385 3.27 19.40 -21.78
N ASN A 386 4.08 20.47 -21.76
CA ASN A 386 3.90 21.62 -20.89
C ASN A 386 3.80 21.23 -19.41
N ILE A 387 4.55 20.20 -19.02
CA ILE A 387 4.54 19.67 -17.66
C ILE A 387 5.20 20.68 -16.72
N VAL A 388 4.58 20.90 -15.57
CA VAL A 388 5.17 21.66 -14.47
C VAL A 388 5.51 20.68 -13.35
N MET A 389 6.79 20.37 -13.21
CA MET A 389 7.32 19.46 -12.21
C MET A 389 7.85 20.27 -11.02
N HIS A 390 7.18 20.19 -9.88
CA HIS A 390 7.65 20.78 -8.63
C HIS A 390 8.44 19.78 -7.79
N ASP A 391 9.17 20.29 -6.80
CA ASP A 391 9.89 19.45 -5.84
C ASP A 391 8.91 18.49 -5.13
N GLY A 392 9.31 17.24 -4.97
CA GLY A 392 8.42 16.21 -4.42
C GLY A 392 7.62 15.44 -5.48
N GLY A 393 7.52 15.95 -6.71
CA GLY A 393 6.85 15.27 -7.81
C GLY A 393 7.67 14.10 -8.35
N VAL A 394 6.96 13.09 -8.87
CA VAL A 394 7.56 11.85 -9.37
C VAL A 394 7.29 11.71 -10.86
N LEU A 395 8.35 11.46 -11.62
CA LEU A 395 8.26 11.09 -13.03
C LEU A 395 8.61 9.60 -13.19
N ILE A 396 7.75 8.87 -13.90
CA ILE A 396 8.00 7.50 -14.37
C ILE A 396 7.90 7.50 -15.89
N ALA A 397 9.03 7.31 -16.57
CA ALA A 397 9.07 7.32 -18.04
C ALA A 397 10.27 6.53 -18.59
N ASP A 398 10.31 6.39 -19.91
CA ASP A 398 11.45 5.86 -20.64
C ASP A 398 11.78 6.73 -21.86
N THR A 399 12.94 6.53 -22.48
CA THR A 399 13.37 7.30 -23.66
C THR A 399 12.47 7.13 -24.89
N GLY A 400 11.52 6.20 -24.91
CA GLY A 400 10.51 6.06 -25.95
C GLY A 400 9.21 6.84 -25.68
N ALA A 401 9.08 7.52 -24.53
CA ALA A 401 8.02 8.48 -24.27
C ALA A 401 8.36 9.86 -24.86
N THR A 402 7.35 10.69 -25.12
CA THR A 402 7.55 12.11 -25.49
C THR A 402 7.14 13.00 -24.33
N VAL A 403 8.08 13.68 -23.68
CA VAL A 403 7.82 14.55 -22.52
C VAL A 403 8.44 15.93 -22.72
N SER A 404 7.74 17.01 -22.37
CA SER A 404 8.33 18.34 -22.31
C SER A 404 7.75 19.16 -21.15
N GLY A 405 8.58 19.95 -20.51
CA GLY A 405 8.13 20.75 -19.37
C GLY A 405 9.23 21.56 -18.70
N THR A 406 8.93 22.02 -17.49
CA THR A 406 9.86 22.72 -16.61
C THR A 406 9.94 22.02 -15.27
N ASN A 407 11.13 21.98 -14.70
CA ASN A 407 11.41 21.58 -13.33
C ASN A 407 12.21 22.69 -12.62
N THR A 408 12.63 22.46 -11.38
CA THR A 408 13.42 23.44 -10.62
C THR A 408 14.79 23.78 -11.22
N SER A 409 15.29 22.95 -12.15
CA SER A 409 16.50 23.18 -12.95
C SER A 409 16.22 23.79 -14.33
N GLY A 410 14.99 24.18 -14.64
CA GLY A 410 14.59 24.78 -15.91
C GLY A 410 13.88 23.82 -16.86
N ALA A 411 14.00 24.04 -18.17
CA ALA A 411 13.33 23.22 -19.18
C ALA A 411 13.93 21.82 -19.26
N PHE A 412 13.09 20.80 -19.35
CA PHE A 412 13.50 19.40 -19.54
C PHE A 412 12.65 18.74 -20.62
N GLY A 413 13.13 17.62 -21.15
CA GLY A 413 12.32 16.85 -22.09
C GLY A 413 12.87 15.49 -22.46
N ILE A 414 11.99 14.69 -23.05
CA ILE A 414 12.25 13.39 -23.67
C ILE A 414 11.65 13.47 -25.07
N ASP A 415 12.47 13.28 -26.09
CA ASP A 415 12.03 13.11 -27.46
C ASP A 415 11.97 11.62 -27.80
N GLY A 416 10.77 11.06 -27.72
CA GLY A 416 10.53 9.64 -27.97
C GLY A 416 10.84 9.21 -29.40
N ALA A 417 10.85 10.14 -30.37
CA ALA A 417 11.18 9.83 -31.76
C ALA A 417 12.70 9.63 -31.94
N THR A 418 13.52 10.36 -31.19
CA THR A 418 14.99 10.25 -31.27
C THR A 418 15.60 9.45 -30.13
N GLY A 419 14.83 9.10 -29.10
CA GLY A 419 15.31 8.40 -27.92
C GLY A 419 16.12 9.30 -26.97
N LYS A 420 16.04 10.63 -27.12
CA LYS A 420 16.89 11.58 -26.39
C LYS A 420 16.15 12.22 -25.22
N ALA A 421 16.70 12.06 -24.02
CA ALA A 421 16.27 12.77 -22.82
C ALA A 421 17.29 13.87 -22.45
N SER A 422 16.81 14.97 -21.87
CA SER A 422 17.64 16.12 -21.48
C SER A 422 17.12 16.78 -20.20
N ASN A 423 18.06 17.16 -19.31
CA ASN A 423 17.82 17.92 -18.08
C ASN A 423 16.76 17.29 -17.14
N LEU A 424 16.71 15.96 -17.11
CA LEU A 424 15.79 15.24 -16.23
C LEU A 424 16.23 15.40 -14.78
N ARG A 425 15.28 15.67 -13.90
CA ARG A 425 15.46 15.65 -12.44
C ARG A 425 14.55 14.57 -11.86
N LEU A 426 15.17 13.54 -11.29
CA LEU A 426 14.50 12.36 -10.74
C LEU A 426 14.63 12.42 -9.23
N ASP A 427 13.54 12.68 -8.51
CA ASP A 427 13.51 12.69 -7.05
C ASP A 427 12.39 11.80 -6.51
N ASN A 428 12.43 11.53 -5.20
CA ASN A 428 11.32 10.93 -4.43
C ASN A 428 10.79 9.59 -5.00
N GLY A 429 11.70 8.73 -5.45
CA GLY A 429 11.32 7.43 -6.02
C GLY A 429 11.00 7.47 -7.52
N SER A 430 11.34 8.57 -8.20
CA SER A 430 11.29 8.64 -9.67
C SER A 430 12.08 7.49 -10.31
N GLN A 431 11.55 6.98 -11.41
CA GLN A 431 12.12 5.88 -12.15
C GLN A 431 12.20 6.26 -13.63
N PHE A 432 13.41 6.28 -14.17
CA PHE A 432 13.61 6.58 -15.58
C PHE A 432 14.43 5.47 -16.24
N THR A 433 14.00 5.04 -17.43
CA THR A 433 14.73 4.04 -18.21
C THR A 433 15.29 4.64 -19.51
N VAL A 434 16.60 4.54 -19.68
CA VAL A 434 17.28 4.76 -20.97
C VAL A 434 17.28 3.45 -21.74
N LEU A 435 16.54 3.39 -22.85
CA LEU A 435 16.49 2.22 -23.72
C LEU A 435 17.82 2.02 -24.46
N GLY A 436 18.02 0.83 -25.05
CA GLY A 436 19.33 0.44 -25.62
C GLY A 436 19.82 1.29 -26.80
N ASN A 437 18.92 2.04 -27.45
CA ASN A 437 19.25 3.03 -28.48
C ASN A 437 19.01 4.48 -28.01
N GLY A 438 18.67 4.67 -26.74
CA GLY A 438 18.39 5.96 -26.13
C GLY A 438 19.64 6.64 -25.58
N SER A 439 19.52 7.95 -25.33
CA SER A 439 20.55 8.77 -24.70
C SER A 439 19.91 9.70 -23.67
N ALA A 440 20.52 9.82 -22.49
CA ALA A 440 20.12 10.78 -21.48
C ALA A 440 21.23 11.79 -21.21
N ASP A 441 20.92 13.07 -21.39
CA ASP A 441 21.83 14.18 -21.22
C ASP A 441 21.49 14.98 -19.96
N ASN A 442 22.52 15.29 -19.16
CA ASN A 442 22.38 16.16 -17.98
C ASN A 442 21.29 15.72 -16.99
N THR A 443 21.27 14.44 -16.60
CA THR A 443 20.27 13.90 -15.68
C THR A 443 20.72 14.00 -14.22
N ALA A 444 19.87 14.54 -13.35
CA ALA A 444 20.07 14.55 -11.90
C ALA A 444 19.19 13.50 -11.22
N VAL A 445 19.82 12.59 -10.46
CA VAL A 445 19.17 11.50 -9.73
C VAL A 445 19.33 11.73 -8.24
N GLY A 446 18.23 12.13 -7.60
CA GLY A 446 18.14 12.35 -6.16
C GLY A 446 17.71 11.11 -5.37
N ALA A 447 17.34 11.35 -4.11
CA ALA A 447 17.16 10.29 -3.15
C ALA A 447 16.04 9.31 -3.48
N GLY A 448 16.34 8.01 -3.28
CA GLY A 448 15.43 6.89 -3.54
C GLY A 448 15.09 6.67 -5.02
N SER A 449 15.67 7.45 -5.93
CA SER A 449 15.34 7.42 -7.36
C SER A 449 16.27 6.47 -8.11
N THR A 450 15.75 5.90 -9.20
CA THR A 450 16.49 4.94 -10.03
C THR A 450 16.61 5.42 -11.46
N LEU A 451 17.85 5.48 -11.95
CA LEU A 451 18.15 5.57 -13.37
C LEU A 451 18.53 4.17 -13.87
N ASN A 452 17.67 3.58 -14.69
CA ASN A 452 17.91 2.29 -15.33
C ASN A 452 18.42 2.49 -16.75
N VAL A 453 19.52 1.84 -17.12
CA VAL A 453 20.12 1.96 -18.46
C VAL A 453 20.20 0.58 -19.10
N ALA A 454 19.42 0.36 -20.15
CA ALA A 454 19.48 -0.86 -20.92
C ALA A 454 20.80 -0.96 -21.71
N GLN A 455 21.18 -2.17 -22.11
CA GLN A 455 22.40 -2.40 -22.89
C GLN A 455 22.41 -1.56 -24.17
N GLY A 456 23.46 -0.75 -24.35
CA GLY A 456 23.62 0.20 -25.46
C GLY A 456 23.14 1.61 -25.16
N GLY A 457 22.36 1.81 -24.08
CA GLY A 457 21.91 3.12 -23.64
C GLY A 457 23.09 4.00 -23.21
N THR A 458 23.04 5.27 -23.61
CA THR A 458 24.15 6.21 -23.42
C THR A 458 23.82 7.31 -22.42
N LEU A 459 24.77 7.66 -21.56
CA LEU A 459 24.73 8.82 -20.68
C LEU A 459 25.69 9.88 -21.19
N THR A 460 25.22 11.12 -21.33
CA THR A 460 25.99 12.28 -21.85
C THR A 460 25.89 13.46 -20.90
N GLY A 461 26.72 14.49 -21.15
CA GLY A 461 26.76 15.67 -20.28
C GLY A 461 27.22 15.29 -18.87
N THR A 462 26.61 15.88 -17.84
CA THR A 462 26.86 15.50 -16.45
C THR A 462 25.64 14.77 -15.88
N THR A 463 25.79 13.48 -15.57
CA THR A 463 24.75 12.73 -14.85
C THR A 463 25.11 12.66 -13.37
N SER A 464 24.36 13.37 -12.52
CA SER A 464 24.65 13.50 -11.09
C SER A 464 23.78 12.58 -10.23
N PHE A 465 24.35 11.97 -9.19
CA PHE A 465 23.69 11.08 -8.25
C PHE A 465 23.89 11.58 -6.82
N GLY A 466 22.78 11.78 -6.11
CA GLY A 466 22.76 12.17 -4.70
C GLY A 466 22.60 11.00 -3.73
N ASP A 467 22.28 11.32 -2.47
CA ASP A 467 22.07 10.36 -1.38
C ASP A 467 21.00 9.32 -1.70
N GLY A 468 21.32 8.03 -1.68
CA GLY A 468 20.36 6.95 -1.91
C GLY A 468 19.95 6.76 -3.38
N ALA A 469 20.62 7.44 -4.33
CA ALA A 469 20.37 7.27 -5.75
C ALA A 469 20.99 5.96 -6.28
N SER A 470 20.33 5.36 -7.29
CA SER A 470 20.77 4.12 -7.90
C SER A 470 20.91 4.24 -9.42
N LEU A 471 22.05 3.79 -9.95
CA LEU A 471 22.25 3.48 -11.36
C LEU A 471 22.18 1.96 -11.56
N THR A 472 21.30 1.48 -12.43
CA THR A 472 21.15 0.05 -12.72
C THR A 472 21.34 -0.25 -14.21
N GLY A 473 21.81 -1.46 -14.52
CA GLY A 473 21.91 -1.94 -15.90
C GLY A 473 23.30 -1.77 -16.53
N ASN A 474 23.35 -1.55 -17.84
CA ASN A 474 24.59 -1.54 -18.64
C ASN A 474 24.75 -0.22 -19.39
N ALA A 475 25.28 0.79 -18.70
CA ALA A 475 25.42 2.14 -19.24
C ALA A 475 26.70 2.32 -20.08
N ILE A 476 26.58 3.10 -21.16
CA ILE A 476 27.71 3.70 -21.86
C ILE A 476 27.80 5.16 -21.41
N ASN A 477 28.75 5.50 -20.54
CA ASN A 477 29.02 6.89 -20.19
C ASN A 477 30.00 7.51 -21.20
N SER A 478 29.55 8.57 -21.86
CA SER A 478 30.37 9.42 -22.74
C SER A 478 30.56 10.85 -22.20
N GLY A 479 30.00 11.13 -21.03
CA GLY A 479 30.13 12.40 -20.31
C GLY A 479 30.81 12.21 -18.95
N GLN A 480 30.27 12.86 -17.92
CA GLN A 480 30.70 12.73 -16.54
C GLN A 480 29.60 12.08 -15.70
N LEU A 481 29.96 11.04 -14.94
CA LEU A 481 29.14 10.54 -13.84
C LEU A 481 29.63 11.18 -12.54
N HIS A 482 28.76 11.95 -11.89
CA HIS A 482 29.08 12.64 -10.65
C HIS A 482 28.27 12.08 -9.49
N PHE A 483 28.93 11.43 -8.53
CA PHE A 483 28.30 10.94 -7.31
C PHE A 483 28.66 11.88 -6.17
N SER A 484 27.67 12.55 -5.58
CA SER A 484 27.85 13.45 -4.44
C SER A 484 26.97 12.96 -3.29
N THR A 485 27.59 12.27 -2.32
CA THR A 485 26.89 11.62 -1.21
C THR A 485 27.27 12.26 0.12
N GLY A 486 26.32 12.80 0.86
CA GLY A 486 26.55 13.48 2.15
C GLY A 486 25.98 12.73 3.35
N ASN A 487 26.39 13.17 4.55
CA ASN A 487 25.90 12.66 5.84
C ASN A 487 26.05 11.14 6.00
N GLY A 488 27.06 10.54 5.38
CA GLY A 488 27.29 9.09 5.42
C GLY A 488 26.27 8.25 4.62
N GLN A 489 25.42 8.88 3.80
CA GLN A 489 24.49 8.18 2.92
C GLN A 489 25.21 7.58 1.71
N ASN A 490 24.59 6.59 1.06
CA ASN A 490 25.26 5.82 0.01
C ASN A 490 24.57 5.97 -1.34
N ALA A 491 25.35 5.81 -2.41
CA ALA A 491 24.84 5.64 -3.77
C ALA A 491 25.32 4.30 -4.33
N VAL A 492 24.60 3.76 -5.32
CA VAL A 492 24.87 2.43 -5.85
C VAL A 492 24.93 2.42 -7.37
N ILE A 493 25.92 1.71 -7.90
CA ILE A 493 25.93 1.19 -9.27
C ILE A 493 25.70 -0.32 -9.18
N SER A 494 24.57 -0.78 -9.72
CA SER A 494 24.23 -2.20 -9.83
C SER A 494 24.19 -2.61 -11.30
N GLY A 495 25.34 -3.00 -11.82
CA GLY A 495 25.55 -3.35 -13.22
C GLY A 495 26.87 -2.82 -13.76
N SER A 496 26.96 -2.62 -15.07
CA SER A 496 28.20 -2.21 -15.74
C SER A 496 28.10 -0.78 -16.28
N VAL A 497 29.21 -0.07 -16.20
CA VAL A 497 29.41 1.26 -16.78
C VAL A 497 30.67 1.21 -17.65
N SER A 498 30.52 1.53 -18.93
CA SER A 498 31.60 1.53 -19.91
C SER A 498 31.69 2.90 -20.60
N GLY A 499 32.62 3.05 -21.56
CA GLY A 499 32.74 4.24 -22.39
C GLY A 499 33.90 5.16 -22.01
N GLY A 500 34.14 6.17 -22.84
CA GLY A 500 35.26 7.10 -22.68
C GLY A 500 35.03 8.22 -21.66
N GLY A 501 33.86 8.25 -21.02
CA GLY A 501 33.52 9.25 -20.01
C GLY A 501 34.38 9.17 -18.74
N GLN A 502 34.14 10.13 -17.86
CA GLN A 502 34.81 10.24 -16.56
C GLN A 502 33.82 9.97 -15.42
N MET A 503 34.37 9.58 -14.29
CA MET A 503 33.63 9.44 -13.05
C MET A 503 34.24 10.32 -11.97
N LEU A 504 33.38 10.94 -11.17
CA LEU A 504 33.73 11.80 -10.05
C LEU A 504 32.92 11.37 -8.81
N LYS A 505 33.61 11.12 -7.71
CA LYS A 505 33.02 10.81 -6.40
C LYS A 505 33.42 11.87 -5.37
N ASP A 506 32.43 12.59 -4.88
CA ASP A 506 32.50 13.60 -3.81
C ASP A 506 31.60 13.21 -2.62
N GLY A 507 31.73 13.97 -1.53
CA GLY A 507 31.00 13.78 -0.26
C GLY A 507 31.49 12.58 0.58
N ASP A 508 31.14 12.58 1.85
CA ASP A 508 31.66 11.64 2.88
C ASP A 508 31.11 10.21 2.78
N GLY A 509 30.01 10.03 2.06
CA GLY A 509 29.33 8.74 1.89
C GLY A 509 30.08 7.71 1.04
N THR A 510 29.49 6.51 0.94
CA THR A 510 30.04 5.40 0.13
C THR A 510 29.32 5.27 -1.20
N LEU A 511 30.08 5.22 -2.28
CA LEU A 511 29.60 4.71 -3.55
C LEU A 511 29.96 3.23 -3.68
N THR A 512 28.94 2.38 -3.83
CA THR A 512 29.13 0.93 -4.00
C THR A 512 28.89 0.52 -5.45
N VAL A 513 29.85 -0.17 -6.05
CA VAL A 513 29.72 -0.82 -7.36
C VAL A 513 29.57 -2.33 -7.12
N SER A 514 28.46 -2.91 -7.55
CA SER A 514 28.14 -4.32 -7.29
C SER A 514 27.92 -5.12 -8.58
N ASN A 515 28.52 -6.31 -8.64
CA ASN A 515 28.25 -7.35 -9.64
C ASN A 515 28.30 -6.88 -11.11
N GLY A 516 29.32 -6.09 -11.47
CA GLY A 516 29.49 -5.60 -12.85
C GLY A 516 30.87 -4.98 -13.10
N THR A 517 31.03 -4.36 -14.26
CA THR A 517 32.30 -3.77 -14.70
C THR A 517 32.20 -2.25 -14.80
N LEU A 518 33.13 -1.53 -14.17
CA LEU A 518 33.33 -0.10 -14.32
C LEU A 518 34.59 0.17 -15.16
N SER A 519 34.41 0.67 -16.38
CA SER A 519 35.50 1.03 -17.30
C SER A 519 35.28 2.45 -17.79
N GLN A 520 36.05 3.40 -17.26
CA GLN A 520 36.01 4.84 -17.56
C GLN A 520 37.41 5.34 -17.90
N SER A 521 37.51 6.48 -18.60
CA SER A 521 38.82 7.08 -18.91
C SER A 521 39.56 7.53 -17.66
N GLN A 522 38.82 7.95 -16.62
CA GLN A 522 39.37 8.37 -15.33
C GLN A 522 38.29 8.24 -14.24
N VAL A 523 38.71 7.83 -13.04
CA VAL A 523 37.87 7.84 -11.84
C VAL A 523 38.51 8.76 -10.80
N ASN A 524 37.84 9.87 -10.49
CA ASN A 524 38.28 10.82 -9.46
C ASN A 524 37.56 10.53 -8.15
N LEU A 525 38.31 10.27 -7.09
CA LEU A 525 37.82 10.05 -5.73
C LEU A 525 38.29 11.20 -4.84
N ASN A 526 37.47 12.23 -4.73
CA ASN A 526 37.84 13.42 -3.94
C ASN A 526 37.49 13.27 -2.47
N GLN A 527 36.39 12.58 -2.15
CA GLN A 527 35.90 12.40 -0.78
C GLN A 527 35.18 11.06 -0.59
N GLY A 528 35.18 10.57 0.65
CA GLY A 528 34.44 9.39 1.08
C GLY A 528 35.03 8.09 0.56
N THR A 529 34.16 7.11 0.28
CA THR A 529 34.57 5.75 -0.07
C THR A 529 34.07 5.32 -1.45
N LEU A 530 34.95 4.67 -2.22
CA LEU A 530 34.60 3.84 -3.37
C LEU A 530 34.72 2.36 -2.98
N ALA A 531 33.59 1.67 -2.88
CA ALA A 531 33.53 0.26 -2.54
C ALA A 531 33.18 -0.59 -3.76
N LEU A 532 34.02 -1.56 -4.07
CA LEU A 532 33.80 -2.58 -5.10
C LEU A 532 33.38 -3.87 -4.41
N ASN A 533 32.23 -4.41 -4.78
CA ASN A 533 31.69 -5.64 -4.23
C ASN A 533 31.40 -6.67 -5.33
N ASN A 534 32.27 -7.68 -5.44
CA ASN A 534 32.28 -8.62 -6.56
C ASN A 534 32.24 -7.92 -7.93
N ALA A 535 32.93 -6.78 -8.04
CA ALA A 535 32.93 -5.92 -9.22
C ALA A 535 34.33 -5.84 -9.85
N ILE A 536 34.37 -5.52 -11.14
CA ILE A 536 35.60 -5.30 -11.89
C ILE A 536 35.72 -3.80 -12.18
N ILE A 537 36.88 -3.21 -11.94
CA ILE A 537 37.20 -1.86 -12.43
C ILE A 537 38.39 -1.92 -13.39
N ASN A 538 38.27 -1.22 -14.52
CA ASN A 538 39.31 -1.09 -15.55
C ASN A 538 39.62 0.39 -15.78
N SER A 539 40.10 1.06 -14.73
CA SER A 539 40.37 2.50 -14.72
C SER A 539 41.43 2.83 -13.68
N ASP A 540 42.17 3.89 -13.94
CA ASP A 540 43.01 4.53 -12.93
C ASP A 540 42.13 5.34 -11.98
N ILE A 541 42.43 5.25 -10.68
CA ILE A 541 41.77 6.00 -9.62
C ILE A 541 42.71 7.13 -9.17
N ILE A 542 42.29 8.35 -9.42
CA ILE A 542 42.95 9.57 -8.92
C ILE A 542 42.19 9.99 -7.67
N ALA A 543 42.84 9.86 -6.53
CA ALA A 543 42.23 10.05 -5.23
C ALA A 543 42.84 11.22 -4.46
N GLN A 544 42.24 11.57 -3.33
CA GLN A 544 42.77 12.54 -2.38
C GLN A 544 43.07 11.84 -1.05
N SER A 545 44.04 12.36 -0.30
CA SER A 545 44.31 11.84 1.05
C SER A 545 43.07 11.95 1.93
N GLY A 546 42.81 10.91 2.72
CA GLY A 546 41.59 10.79 3.54
C GLY A 546 40.39 10.14 2.84
N THR A 547 40.50 9.75 1.57
CA THR A 547 39.52 8.88 0.92
C THR A 547 39.82 7.40 1.14
N GLN A 548 38.88 6.54 0.75
CA GLN A 548 39.05 5.09 0.85
C GLN A 548 38.59 4.35 -0.42
N VAL A 549 39.37 3.35 -0.84
CA VAL A 549 39.01 2.35 -1.85
C VAL A 549 38.92 0.98 -1.17
N ARG A 550 37.79 0.29 -1.32
CA ARG A 550 37.56 -1.05 -0.73
C ARG A 550 37.27 -2.08 -1.80
N LEU A 551 38.06 -3.14 -1.87
CA LEU A 551 37.81 -4.28 -2.74
C LEU A 551 37.34 -5.45 -1.88
N THR A 552 36.04 -5.74 -1.93
CA THR A 552 35.43 -6.83 -1.15
C THR A 552 35.04 -8.02 -2.03
N GLY A 553 34.97 -9.20 -1.42
CA GLY A 553 34.63 -10.44 -2.12
C GLY A 553 35.63 -10.79 -3.22
N ASN A 554 35.15 -11.06 -4.43
CA ASN A 554 35.97 -11.41 -5.60
C ASN A 554 36.28 -10.21 -6.52
N SER A 555 36.29 -8.99 -5.98
CA SER A 555 36.51 -7.79 -6.78
C SER A 555 37.88 -7.76 -7.44
N VAL A 556 37.95 -7.19 -8.65
CA VAL A 556 39.18 -7.06 -9.42
C VAL A 556 39.39 -5.61 -9.82
N MET A 557 40.54 -5.05 -9.47
CA MET A 557 40.97 -3.74 -9.97
C MET A 557 42.09 -3.88 -10.99
N ASN A 558 41.92 -3.26 -12.16
CA ASN A 558 42.93 -3.13 -13.20
C ASN A 558 43.20 -1.65 -13.42
N GLY A 559 44.35 -1.16 -12.97
CA GLY A 559 44.74 0.26 -13.01
C GLY A 559 45.63 0.64 -11.83
N ALA A 560 46.04 1.90 -11.76
CA ALA A 560 46.77 2.47 -10.64
C ALA A 560 45.85 3.28 -9.68
N ILE A 561 46.35 3.56 -8.47
CA ILE A 561 45.66 4.34 -7.42
C ILE A 561 46.63 5.38 -6.85
N ASP A 562 46.24 6.66 -6.81
CA ASP A 562 47.12 7.77 -6.39
C ASP A 562 46.35 8.96 -5.74
N PRO A 563 46.56 9.33 -4.46
CA PRO A 563 46.77 8.49 -3.28
C PRO A 563 45.54 8.39 -2.35
N THR A 564 45.37 7.25 -1.66
CA THR A 564 44.22 6.97 -0.77
C THR A 564 44.49 5.78 0.16
N ASP A 565 43.60 5.54 1.13
CA ASP A 565 43.54 4.27 1.86
C ASP A 565 42.94 3.15 1.00
N VAL A 566 43.53 1.96 1.02
CA VAL A 566 43.07 0.79 0.27
C VAL A 566 42.92 -0.42 1.17
N THR A 567 41.80 -1.13 1.03
CA THR A 567 41.55 -2.42 1.68
C THR A 567 41.20 -3.50 0.66
N LEU A 568 41.85 -4.67 0.76
CA LEU A 568 41.57 -5.85 -0.06
C LEU A 568 41.16 -7.03 0.81
N ASP A 569 39.99 -7.61 0.51
CA ASP A 569 39.57 -8.91 1.04
C ASP A 569 40.39 -10.06 0.42
N SER A 570 40.33 -11.25 1.02
CA SER A 570 41.12 -12.42 0.58
C SER A 570 40.82 -12.90 -0.85
N GLY A 571 39.61 -12.65 -1.36
CA GLY A 571 39.24 -12.97 -2.74
C GLY A 571 39.57 -11.86 -3.75
N ALA A 572 39.97 -10.67 -3.27
CA ALA A 572 40.16 -9.51 -4.11
C ALA A 572 41.52 -9.52 -4.82
N ARG A 573 41.55 -8.93 -6.02
CA ARG A 573 42.77 -8.79 -6.83
C ARG A 573 42.96 -7.35 -7.29
N TRP A 574 44.19 -6.86 -7.20
CA TRP A 574 44.59 -5.59 -7.80
C TRP A 574 45.78 -5.80 -8.74
N ASN A 575 45.56 -5.50 -10.01
CA ASN A 575 46.53 -5.58 -11.09
C ASN A 575 47.00 -4.17 -11.47
N ILE A 576 48.15 -3.77 -10.94
CA ILE A 576 48.80 -2.49 -11.23
C ILE A 576 49.26 -2.52 -12.69
N GLN A 577 48.67 -1.67 -13.53
CA GLN A 577 48.98 -1.62 -14.96
C GLN A 577 50.28 -0.87 -15.20
N ARG A 578 51.14 -1.40 -16.10
CA ARG A 578 52.36 -0.70 -16.53
C ARG A 578 51.99 0.45 -17.46
N GLY A 579 52.53 1.63 -17.21
CA GLY A 579 52.21 2.84 -17.99
C GLY A 579 50.84 3.43 -17.68
N ALA A 580 50.34 3.21 -16.45
CA ALA A 580 49.15 3.91 -15.93
C ALA A 580 49.37 5.44 -15.92
N ALA A 581 48.27 6.19 -15.96
CA ALA A 581 48.30 7.66 -15.98
C ALA A 581 48.76 8.27 -14.64
N VAL A 582 48.65 7.50 -13.56
CA VAL A 582 49.06 7.87 -12.20
C VAL A 582 49.97 6.80 -11.60
N LYS A 583 50.69 7.15 -10.53
CA LYS A 583 51.54 6.18 -9.81
C LYS A 583 50.69 5.34 -8.86
N SER A 584 51.25 4.25 -8.32
CA SER A 584 50.58 3.49 -7.26
C SER A 584 51.09 3.97 -5.90
N VAL A 585 50.50 5.04 -5.36
CA VAL A 585 50.90 5.68 -4.10
C VAL A 585 49.74 5.61 -3.13
N LEU A 586 49.92 5.06 -1.93
CA LEU A 586 48.84 4.90 -0.94
C LEU A 586 49.21 5.49 0.42
N ASP A 587 48.20 5.96 1.15
CA ASP A 587 48.32 6.34 2.56
C ASP A 587 48.42 5.06 3.41
N ASN A 588 47.34 4.28 3.48
CA ASN A 588 47.31 3.01 4.19
C ASN A 588 46.88 1.85 3.27
N LEU A 589 47.57 0.72 3.35
CA LEU A 589 47.22 -0.52 2.65
C LEU A 589 46.92 -1.64 3.66
N ASP A 590 45.66 -2.09 3.73
CA ASP A 590 45.25 -3.33 4.41
C ASP A 590 45.05 -4.45 3.37
N ASN A 591 45.95 -5.43 3.36
CA ASN A 591 46.01 -6.44 2.29
C ASN A 591 45.79 -7.88 2.81
N ALA A 592 44.60 -8.42 2.56
CA ALA A 592 44.33 -9.86 2.62
C ALA A 592 44.32 -10.53 1.23
N GLY A 593 44.25 -9.74 0.15
CA GLY A 593 44.08 -10.20 -1.23
C GLY A 593 45.39 -10.38 -1.99
N THR A 594 45.32 -10.31 -3.32
CA THR A 594 46.49 -10.42 -4.21
C THR A 594 46.73 -9.14 -4.99
N ILE A 595 47.93 -8.58 -4.88
CA ILE A 595 48.38 -7.46 -5.69
C ILE A 595 49.42 -7.98 -6.70
N SER A 596 49.30 -7.61 -7.96
CA SER A 596 50.24 -8.00 -9.02
C SER A 596 50.56 -6.83 -9.93
N PHE A 597 51.80 -6.73 -10.39
CA PHE A 597 52.14 -5.85 -11.51
C PHE A 597 51.81 -6.55 -12.81
N ALA A 598 51.16 -5.85 -13.74
CA ALA A 598 50.77 -6.41 -15.02
C ALA A 598 52.03 -6.87 -15.81
N PRO A 599 51.95 -7.97 -16.56
CA PRO A 599 53.06 -8.41 -17.40
C PRO A 599 53.39 -7.34 -18.45
N ALA A 600 54.66 -7.24 -18.82
CA ALA A 600 55.06 -6.34 -19.91
C ALA A 600 54.37 -6.74 -21.22
N PRO A 601 53.91 -5.78 -22.05
CA PRO A 601 53.39 -6.09 -23.37
C PRO A 601 54.43 -6.86 -24.19
N ALA A 602 53.96 -7.83 -25.00
CA ALA A 602 54.83 -8.62 -25.85
C ALA A 602 55.71 -7.69 -26.74
N ASN A 603 57.01 -7.95 -26.78
CA ASN A 603 58.01 -7.20 -27.55
C ASN A 603 58.22 -5.73 -27.10
N SER A 604 57.80 -5.34 -25.90
CA SER A 604 58.14 -4.03 -25.31
C SER A 604 59.24 -4.16 -24.25
N PRO A 605 60.12 -3.15 -24.09
CA PRO A 605 61.06 -3.12 -22.97
C PRO A 605 60.32 -3.23 -21.63
N PHE A 606 60.89 -3.99 -20.69
CA PHE A 606 60.34 -4.06 -19.34
C PHE A 606 60.51 -2.70 -18.64
N VAL A 607 59.38 -2.08 -18.27
CA VAL A 607 59.35 -0.83 -17.50
C VAL A 607 58.88 -1.17 -16.10
N PRO A 608 59.74 -1.09 -15.07
CA PRO A 608 59.36 -1.43 -13.70
C PRO A 608 58.32 -0.44 -13.16
N GLU A 609 57.47 -0.94 -12.27
CA GLU A 609 56.49 -0.10 -11.56
C GLU A 609 56.78 -0.13 -10.05
N THR A 610 56.33 0.90 -9.34
CA THR A 610 56.54 1.01 -7.90
C THR A 610 55.21 1.19 -7.18
N LEU A 611 54.94 0.32 -6.22
CA LEU A 611 53.91 0.51 -5.20
C LEU A 611 54.54 1.20 -3.99
N THR A 612 54.17 2.44 -3.75
CA THR A 612 54.61 3.20 -2.58
C THR A 612 53.46 3.26 -1.57
N VAL A 613 53.71 2.92 -0.32
CA VAL A 613 52.69 2.97 0.74
C VAL A 613 53.28 3.62 1.99
N THR A 614 52.52 4.46 2.70
CA THR A 614 52.99 4.99 3.99
C THR A 614 52.93 3.90 5.05
N ASN A 615 51.76 3.25 5.22
CA ASN A 615 51.60 2.12 6.13
C ASN A 615 51.07 0.87 5.41
N LEU A 616 51.65 -0.29 5.73
CA LEU A 616 51.23 -1.60 5.25
C LEU A 616 50.76 -2.47 6.43
N THR A 617 49.52 -2.94 6.38
CA THR A 617 48.98 -3.96 7.28
C THR A 617 48.72 -5.24 6.49
N GLY A 618 49.56 -6.25 6.69
CA GLY A 618 49.43 -7.55 6.03
C GLY A 618 48.46 -8.48 6.76
N ARG A 619 47.50 -9.06 6.03
CA ARG A 619 46.50 -10.00 6.55
C ARG A 619 46.53 -11.34 5.80
N ASN A 620 47.73 -11.85 5.56
CA ASN A 620 48.04 -13.04 4.74
C ASN A 620 47.83 -12.84 3.23
N GLY A 621 47.71 -11.60 2.75
CA GLY A 621 47.70 -11.29 1.32
C GLY A 621 49.06 -11.51 0.64
N THR A 622 49.06 -11.44 -0.69
CA THR A 622 50.24 -11.65 -1.55
C THR A 622 50.50 -10.42 -2.41
N ILE A 623 51.77 -10.09 -2.64
CA ILE A 623 52.23 -9.11 -3.62
C ILE A 623 53.19 -9.82 -4.58
N ASN A 624 52.83 -9.92 -5.85
CA ASN A 624 53.66 -10.49 -6.91
C ASN A 624 54.52 -9.39 -7.53
N LEU A 625 55.85 -9.56 -7.55
CA LEU A 625 56.84 -8.61 -8.06
C LEU A 625 57.63 -9.25 -9.19
N SER A 626 57.77 -8.58 -10.34
CA SER A 626 58.64 -9.06 -11.41
C SER A 626 60.09 -8.68 -11.12
N ILE A 627 60.93 -9.68 -10.83
CA ILE A 627 62.35 -9.50 -10.53
C ILE A 627 63.22 -10.55 -11.24
N ARG A 628 64.46 -10.19 -11.57
CA ARG A 628 65.49 -11.17 -11.95
C ARG A 628 66.55 -11.27 -10.86
N LEU A 629 66.62 -12.44 -10.22
CA LEU A 629 67.61 -12.70 -9.16
C LEU A 629 69.01 -12.97 -9.72
N ASP A 630 69.12 -13.34 -10.99
CA ASP A 630 70.37 -13.65 -11.69
C ASP A 630 71.06 -12.41 -12.30
N ASP A 631 70.32 -11.30 -12.44
CA ASP A 631 70.83 -10.05 -13.00
C ASP A 631 70.45 -8.85 -12.12
N PRO A 632 71.37 -8.35 -11.27
CA PRO A 632 71.09 -7.21 -10.38
C PRO A 632 70.92 -5.89 -11.13
N THR A 633 71.21 -5.83 -12.43
CA THR A 633 71.01 -4.64 -13.28
C THR A 633 69.66 -4.63 -13.98
N PHE A 634 68.90 -5.74 -13.91
CA PHE A 634 67.58 -5.80 -14.51
C PHE A 634 66.63 -4.84 -13.80
N PRO A 635 65.85 -4.02 -14.52
CA PRO A 635 64.84 -3.19 -13.89
C PRO A 635 63.82 -4.09 -13.17
N THR A 636 63.45 -3.76 -11.93
CA THR A 636 62.59 -4.60 -11.09
C THR A 636 61.43 -3.82 -10.53
N ASP A 637 60.29 -4.48 -10.32
CA ASP A 637 59.19 -3.86 -9.58
C ASP A 637 59.57 -3.64 -8.12
N MET A 638 59.00 -2.61 -7.51
CA MET A 638 59.33 -2.20 -6.15
C MET A 638 58.09 -2.06 -5.26
N LEU A 639 58.25 -2.48 -4.01
CA LEU A 639 57.40 -2.08 -2.89
C LEU A 639 58.21 -1.14 -2.00
N VAL A 640 57.73 0.08 -1.81
CA VAL A 640 58.37 1.10 -0.95
C VAL A 640 57.46 1.40 0.23
N ILE A 641 58.00 1.30 1.44
CA ILE A 641 57.36 1.80 2.67
C ILE A 641 57.93 3.19 2.92
N ASP A 642 57.15 4.23 2.67
CA ASP A 642 57.61 5.62 2.75
C ASP A 642 57.24 6.25 4.10
N GLY A 643 58.21 6.32 5.01
CA GLY A 643 58.10 7.04 6.28
C GLY A 643 57.21 6.43 7.37
N GLY A 644 56.39 5.41 7.08
CA GLY A 644 55.51 4.74 8.04
C GLY A 644 55.92 3.33 8.45
N GLN A 645 54.94 2.48 8.79
CA GLN A 645 55.15 1.13 9.37
C GLN A 645 54.62 0.01 8.47
N ALA A 646 55.34 -1.11 8.43
CA ALA A 646 54.85 -2.38 7.89
C ALA A 646 54.60 -3.37 9.03
N THR A 647 53.36 -3.84 9.17
CA THR A 647 52.93 -4.76 10.23
C THR A 647 52.15 -5.94 9.66
N GLY A 648 51.91 -6.97 10.47
CA GLY A 648 51.18 -8.17 10.05
C GLY A 648 51.99 -9.10 9.15
N LYS A 649 51.30 -9.84 8.27
CA LYS A 649 51.92 -10.83 7.38
C LYS A 649 51.48 -10.62 5.93
N THR A 650 52.45 -10.39 5.04
CA THR A 650 52.27 -10.30 3.58
C THR A 650 53.27 -11.23 2.91
N TRP A 651 52.83 -12.01 1.93
CA TRP A 651 53.70 -12.83 1.09
C TRP A 651 54.23 -12.01 -0.08
N LEU A 652 55.55 -11.98 -0.27
CA LEU A 652 56.16 -11.46 -1.49
C LEU A 652 56.48 -12.64 -2.39
N ASN A 653 55.91 -12.64 -3.59
CA ASN A 653 56.16 -13.66 -4.59
C ASN A 653 56.94 -13.03 -5.75
N PHE A 654 58.05 -13.66 -6.13
CA PHE A 654 58.96 -13.16 -7.15
C PHE A 654 58.72 -13.96 -8.44
N THR A 655 58.25 -13.27 -9.47
CA THR A 655 57.81 -13.87 -10.75
C THR A 655 58.74 -13.54 -11.89
#